data_AF-A0A329B4V0-F1
#
_entry.id   AF-A0A329B4V0-F1
#
_cell.length_a   1.000
_cell.length_b   1.000
_cell.length_c   1.000
_cell.angle_alpha   90.00
_cell.angle_beta   90.00
_cell.angle_gamma   90.00
#
_symmetry.space_group_name_H-M   'P 1'
#
loop_
_entity.id
_entity.type
_entity.pdbx_description
1 polymer ?
#
loop_
_entity_poly.entity_id
_entity_poly.type
_entity_poly.pdbx_seq_one_letter_code
_entity_poly.pdbx_strand_id
1 'polypeptide(L)'
;MNMKPSHHPAPAVASRPRSKRGLLMLALEPRLMFDGAVVATAAVADTHVDATRDTSATRSDAAAPATPAAAERPVAEQSAAVSGRQVVFIDSGVRDYQSLVSQMPPGTEVVMLDGRGDGLAQIARWAQSHSGYSAIHILSHGTEGNLLLGTQTLNGANMASHQAELSSIGQALSADGDILLYGCNIAAGQAGATFVDSLARYTQADVAASTDMTGASSLGGDWVLERSSGHIDVAGLRPAYSYLLAQPVNGTTTFDNVSYGQYFAIGGSHGVGLSASNVEGWDVLLKSAAATNCYIGADTMTGQTLMISGGSNDGMPLAYMLLSANNGYLFDLARVDVAIAGPSIGSSGVVRLVGYRDGVAVSGAIWSLMLTDTNLGGQLISFNVSGNDAFKGIDSFRIQTDGSYQVTGAFGVDNVTATNFRAPTVAPVLTPSGGSSAYSGGTGNAVTVDSGMIVTDTDSATQASATVAITGNFRSGEDLLAFSNSNSVTFGNISASYNSSTGILTMTSSGATATLAQWQAALRAVTYQDTSLSPNTATRTISFTVNDGGNDSTTVTRNVTVAANVAPVIGNLNGDNPTFTEKGGAVKLETGSAVTVTDSDSPDFNGGNVTVRITANGQYSQDALGIDTSGTVALSSGTSVGSVVTVGGVAIGVIAGDGVSGHDLVITFNSNATPARVSILVAALTFNNGSSDPGTASRTVNVSVNDGHGASSSGNVVVSIAAVNDAPTATATGRNPAFTIGDAAVQVFSGASFSTVEAGQSLLQLTLTVSGLHDGSSEILTIDGSSVALTNGNTLTSAGNGLSISVSVSGGVATVTLVSSGMSGATASSVVNGITYRDSSSSAIGGSRVVTLTSVRDSGGTGNGGADTTILAVASSIMVGVVPVVSVSGGSSAFTAGDNMASTPVAVDSGMTVTDTASSTLASATVSITGNFHAGEDILAFSNGNSSLYGNIVASYNNGTGVLTMTSSGATATLAQWQAALRAVTYTDSAVTPNTATRTISFQVNDGSASSTTVSRALTVTAVDQTPVATGSGGSAAFAAGDNTVSTPVVVDSGITVSDLDNSTLASATVSITGNF
;
A
#
# COMPACT_ATOMS: atom_id res chain seq x y z
N MET A 1 -24.63 -12.08 50.56
CA MET A 1 -25.10 -12.81 51.76
C MET A 1 -24.46 -14.19 51.79
N ASN A 2 -24.37 -14.79 52.99
CA ASN A 2 -24.19 -16.22 53.30
C ASN A 2 -23.02 -17.04 52.68
N MET A 3 -21.96 -17.14 53.48
CA MET A 3 -21.32 -18.39 53.99
C MET A 3 -20.65 -19.46 53.10
N LYS A 4 -19.49 -19.91 53.62
CA LYS A 4 -18.64 -21.06 53.27
C LYS A 4 -19.18 -22.37 53.90
N PRO A 5 -18.77 -23.59 53.47
CA PRO A 5 -17.52 -24.24 53.95
C PRO A 5 -16.76 -25.11 52.90
N SER A 6 -15.42 -25.05 52.75
CA SER A 6 -14.39 -26.04 53.21
C SER A 6 -14.66 -27.53 52.93
N HIS A 7 -13.71 -28.33 52.40
CA HIS A 7 -12.40 -28.62 53.03
C HIS A 7 -11.22 -28.98 52.07
N HIS A 8 -10.07 -29.39 52.65
CA HIS A 8 -8.73 -29.58 52.06
C HIS A 8 -8.21 -31.02 52.33
N PRO A 9 -7.17 -31.52 51.62
CA PRO A 9 -5.76 -31.38 52.07
C PRO A 9 -4.70 -31.16 50.96
N ALA A 10 -3.42 -31.04 51.37
CA ALA A 10 -2.18 -30.88 50.56
C ALA A 10 -1.13 -31.94 51.03
N PRO A 11 0.24 -31.82 51.01
CA PRO A 11 1.21 -30.78 50.58
C PRO A 11 1.90 -31.18 49.23
N ALA A 12 3.13 -30.80 48.78
CA ALA A 12 4.28 -29.96 49.21
C ALA A 12 4.99 -29.38 47.94
N VAL A 13 5.79 -28.30 47.85
CA VAL A 13 6.47 -27.34 48.78
C VAL A 13 7.98 -27.58 49.04
N ALA A 14 8.86 -27.07 48.14
CA ALA A 14 10.27 -26.66 48.37
C ALA A 14 10.79 -25.80 47.19
N SER A 15 11.69 -24.80 47.31
CA SER A 15 12.11 -23.95 48.46
C SER A 15 12.66 -22.58 47.93
N ARG A 16 13.28 -21.72 48.76
CA ARG A 16 13.29 -20.23 48.60
C ARG A 16 14.74 -19.58 48.63
N PRO A 17 15.00 -18.25 48.80
CA PRO A 17 15.82 -17.45 47.83
C PRO A 17 17.04 -16.67 48.43
N ARG A 18 17.79 -15.84 47.65
CA ARG A 18 18.22 -14.43 48.00
C ARG A 18 19.31 -13.73 47.11
N SER A 19 18.99 -12.50 46.67
CA SER A 19 19.70 -11.20 46.89
C SER A 19 21.22 -10.95 46.57
N LYS A 20 21.44 -9.99 45.63
CA LYS A 20 22.48 -8.91 45.58
C LYS A 20 24.00 -9.24 45.56
N ARG A 21 24.69 -8.76 44.52
CA ARG A 21 25.70 -7.67 44.57
C ARG A 21 26.12 -7.24 43.14
N GLY A 22 26.76 -6.07 43.00
CA GLY A 22 27.37 -5.59 41.76
C GLY A 22 28.81 -5.09 41.99
N LEU A 23 29.57 -4.88 40.92
CA LEU A 23 30.97 -4.39 40.92
C LEU A 23 31.24 -3.61 39.62
N LEU A 24 32.38 -2.90 39.55
CA LEU A 24 32.66 -1.80 38.61
C LEU A 24 34.01 -1.99 37.88
N MET A 25 34.19 -1.17 36.81
CA MET A 25 35.45 -0.94 36.06
C MET A 25 35.90 -2.10 35.13
N LEU A 26 36.70 -1.87 34.08
CA LEU A 26 37.46 -0.67 33.67
C LEU A 26 37.07 -0.13 32.28
N ALA A 27 37.42 1.14 32.03
CA ALA A 27 37.68 1.69 30.70
C ALA A 27 39.16 2.11 30.62
N LEU A 28 39.75 2.11 29.41
CA LEU A 28 41.04 2.74 29.11
C LEU A 28 40.91 3.56 27.83
N GLU A 29 41.47 4.78 27.85
CA GLU A 29 41.61 5.68 26.70
C GLU A 29 43.09 5.75 26.23
N PRO A 30 43.57 6.77 25.48
CA PRO A 30 43.69 6.66 24.03
C PRO A 30 45.10 6.98 23.50
N ARG A 31 45.35 6.80 22.19
CA ARG A 31 46.45 7.49 21.47
C ARG A 31 46.06 7.91 20.06
N LEU A 32 46.44 9.14 19.70
CA LEU A 32 46.31 9.75 18.37
C LEU A 32 47.52 9.44 17.47
N MET A 33 47.34 9.53 16.13
CA MET A 33 48.36 10.11 15.24
C MET A 33 47.74 10.71 13.96
N PHE A 34 48.42 11.70 13.37
CA PHE A 34 48.08 12.55 12.21
C PHE A 34 49.40 12.93 11.49
N ASP A 35 49.46 13.38 10.23
CA ASP A 35 48.43 13.66 9.20
C ASP A 35 48.92 13.19 7.80
N GLY A 36 48.11 13.29 6.74
CA GLY A 36 48.54 13.08 5.36
C GLY A 36 47.59 13.56 4.25
N ALA A 37 47.20 14.84 4.23
CA ALA A 37 46.46 15.46 3.10
C ALA A 37 47.21 15.31 1.74
N VAL A 38 46.59 15.35 0.55
CA VAL A 38 45.96 16.49 -0.20
C VAL A 38 45.22 15.86 -1.42
N VAL A 39 43.96 16.11 -1.81
CA VAL A 39 43.17 17.32 -2.13
C VAL A 39 43.47 17.98 -3.50
N ALA A 40 42.84 17.48 -4.57
CA ALA A 40 42.38 18.17 -5.80
C ALA A 40 41.59 17.14 -6.66
N THR A 41 40.31 17.24 -7.06
CA THR A 41 39.36 18.32 -7.43
C THR A 41 39.30 18.60 -8.94
N ALA A 42 38.18 18.17 -9.58
CA ALA A 42 37.63 18.61 -10.88
C ALA A 42 38.42 18.29 -12.18
N ALA A 43 37.83 18.21 -13.40
CA ALA A 43 36.44 17.91 -13.83
C ALA A 43 36.34 17.78 -15.37
N VAL A 44 35.40 16.94 -15.87
CA VAL A 44 34.55 17.10 -17.08
C VAL A 44 35.17 17.18 -18.51
N ALA A 45 34.43 16.60 -19.49
CA ALA A 45 34.59 16.63 -20.96
C ALA A 45 35.84 15.93 -21.56
N ASP A 46 35.80 14.94 -22.48
CA ASP A 46 34.93 14.60 -23.64
C ASP A 46 35.38 15.22 -25.00
N THR A 47 35.21 14.46 -26.09
CA THR A 47 35.41 14.78 -27.53
C THR A 47 36.82 14.97 -28.15
N HIS A 48 37.43 13.85 -28.56
CA HIS A 48 37.64 13.39 -29.96
C HIS A 48 38.36 14.24 -31.08
N VAL A 49 39.22 13.54 -31.86
CA VAL A 49 39.69 13.74 -33.29
C VAL A 49 40.95 14.60 -33.64
N ASP A 50 41.70 14.11 -34.66
CA ASP A 50 42.69 14.75 -35.59
C ASP A 50 44.12 15.17 -35.12
N ALA A 51 45.21 15.08 -35.92
CA ALA A 51 45.42 14.41 -37.23
C ALA A 51 46.91 14.28 -37.72
N THR A 52 47.26 13.11 -38.28
CA THR A 52 48.15 12.86 -39.46
C THR A 52 49.70 13.10 -39.50
N ARG A 53 50.37 12.25 -40.33
CA ARG A 53 51.62 12.42 -41.13
C ARG A 53 53.03 12.37 -40.46
N ASP A 54 54.13 11.95 -41.12
CA ASP A 54 54.34 10.96 -42.23
C ASP A 54 55.86 10.65 -42.50
N THR A 55 56.14 9.53 -43.18
CA THR A 55 57.31 9.20 -44.07
C THR A 55 58.79 9.34 -43.63
N SER A 56 59.49 8.20 -43.72
CA SER A 56 60.76 7.95 -44.47
C SER A 56 62.12 8.61 -44.08
N ALA A 57 63.31 8.06 -44.44
CA ALA A 57 63.78 6.68 -44.75
C ALA A 57 65.32 6.62 -45.00
N THR A 58 65.87 5.39 -45.10
CA THR A 58 67.04 4.93 -45.91
C THR A 58 68.48 4.74 -45.33
N ARG A 59 69.01 3.50 -45.53
CA ARG A 59 70.30 3.09 -46.21
C ARG A 59 71.69 3.38 -45.58
N SER A 60 72.78 2.61 -45.86
CA SER A 60 72.98 1.31 -46.57
C SER A 60 74.38 0.67 -46.35
N ASP A 61 74.56 -0.54 -46.96
CA ASP A 61 75.81 -1.18 -47.47
C ASP A 61 76.77 -1.87 -46.46
N ALA A 62 77.54 -2.93 -46.79
CA ALA A 62 77.58 -3.97 -47.86
C ALA A 62 78.50 -5.15 -47.36
N ALA A 63 78.95 -6.22 -48.06
CA ALA A 63 78.96 -6.67 -49.47
C ALA A 63 79.04 -8.23 -49.58
N ALA A 64 79.66 -8.81 -50.64
CA ALA A 64 79.83 -10.27 -50.88
C ALA A 64 81.24 -10.60 -51.46
N PRO A 65 81.61 -11.86 -51.86
CA PRO A 65 80.97 -12.76 -52.86
C PRO A 65 80.68 -14.19 -52.25
N ALA A 66 80.51 -15.35 -52.92
CA ALA A 66 80.78 -15.83 -54.29
C ALA A 66 79.88 -17.04 -54.72
N THR A 67 80.24 -17.74 -55.82
CA THR A 67 79.44 -18.72 -56.61
C THR A 67 80.35 -19.71 -57.37
N PRO A 68 79.86 -20.74 -58.12
CA PRO A 68 78.48 -21.14 -58.54
C PRO A 68 78.09 -22.56 -58.01
N ALA A 69 77.09 -23.34 -58.48
CA ALA A 69 76.24 -23.38 -59.68
C ALA A 69 74.89 -24.12 -59.37
N ALA A 70 73.94 -24.46 -60.26
CA ALA A 70 73.87 -24.36 -61.74
C ALA A 70 72.44 -24.07 -62.30
N ALA A 71 71.63 -25.10 -62.56
CA ALA A 71 70.32 -25.12 -63.26
C ALA A 71 69.53 -26.37 -62.78
N GLU A 72 68.21 -26.55 -62.98
CA GLU A 72 67.32 -26.05 -64.05
C GLU A 72 66.03 -25.35 -63.57
N ARG A 73 65.34 -24.71 -64.53
CA ARG A 73 63.99 -24.15 -64.42
C ARG A 73 63.11 -24.76 -65.51
N PRO A 74 61.81 -24.96 -65.23
CA PRO A 74 60.81 -24.56 -66.23
C PRO A 74 60.15 -23.19 -65.98
N VAL A 75 59.28 -22.87 -66.94
CA VAL A 75 58.47 -21.65 -67.10
C VAL A 75 57.66 -21.31 -65.85
N ALA A 76 57.47 -20.01 -65.60
CA ALA A 76 56.41 -19.54 -64.71
C ALA A 76 55.22 -19.11 -65.57
N GLU A 77 54.09 -19.80 -65.47
CA GLU A 77 52.79 -19.24 -65.82
C GLU A 77 52.09 -18.87 -64.51
N GLN A 78 52.00 -17.56 -64.28
CA GLN A 78 51.30 -17.01 -63.13
C GLN A 78 49.87 -16.70 -63.55
N SER A 79 48.98 -17.70 -63.42
CA SER A 79 47.54 -17.40 -63.46
C SER A 79 47.19 -16.45 -62.30
N ALA A 80 46.21 -15.57 -62.52
CA ALA A 80 45.84 -14.55 -61.56
C ALA A 80 44.80 -15.09 -60.58
N ALA A 81 45.26 -15.60 -59.44
CA ALA A 81 44.42 -16.20 -58.40
C ALA A 81 43.16 -15.37 -58.11
N VAL A 82 41.99 -16.00 -58.22
CA VAL A 82 40.70 -15.31 -58.17
C VAL A 82 40.39 -14.85 -56.75
N SER A 83 40.15 -13.54 -56.58
CA SER A 83 39.79 -12.90 -55.32
C SER A 83 38.31 -13.14 -54.95
N GLY A 84 37.92 -14.40 -54.77
CA GLY A 84 36.58 -14.82 -54.37
C GLY A 84 36.43 -15.20 -52.89
N ARG A 85 35.20 -15.49 -52.47
CA ARG A 85 34.89 -15.98 -51.12
C ARG A 85 35.21 -17.47 -51.04
N GLN A 86 35.93 -17.90 -50.01
CA GLN A 86 36.33 -19.30 -49.84
C GLN A 86 35.77 -19.87 -48.54
N VAL A 87 35.46 -21.16 -48.53
CA VAL A 87 35.11 -21.93 -47.33
C VAL A 87 36.07 -23.10 -47.15
N VAL A 88 36.41 -23.38 -45.90
CA VAL A 88 37.20 -24.54 -45.50
C VAL A 88 36.37 -25.39 -44.54
N PHE A 89 36.03 -26.59 -44.99
CA PHE A 89 35.51 -27.64 -44.14
C PHE A 89 36.69 -28.37 -43.51
N ILE A 90 36.71 -28.41 -42.18
CA ILE A 90 37.70 -29.18 -41.41
C ILE A 90 36.92 -30.22 -40.64
N ASP A 91 37.32 -31.48 -40.76
CA ASP A 91 36.70 -32.58 -40.02
C ASP A 91 37.17 -32.57 -38.57
N SER A 92 36.25 -32.54 -37.59
CA SER A 92 36.62 -32.55 -36.17
C SER A 92 37.28 -33.86 -35.72
N GLY A 93 37.20 -34.89 -36.57
CA GLY A 93 38.01 -36.09 -36.43
C GLY A 93 39.51 -35.86 -36.67
N VAL A 94 39.93 -34.91 -37.51
CA VAL A 94 41.35 -34.73 -37.81
C VAL A 94 42.14 -34.43 -36.52
N ARG A 95 43.17 -35.25 -36.26
CA ARG A 95 44.01 -35.17 -35.05
C ARG A 95 44.65 -33.77 -34.93
N ASP A 96 44.36 -33.03 -33.87
CA ASP A 96 44.81 -31.63 -33.70
C ASP A 96 44.25 -30.69 -34.79
N TYR A 97 42.99 -30.88 -35.21
CA TYR A 97 42.32 -29.99 -36.18
C TYR A 97 42.27 -28.53 -35.71
N GLN A 98 42.33 -28.27 -34.40
CA GLN A 98 42.30 -26.92 -33.85
C GLN A 98 43.56 -26.13 -34.29
N SER A 99 44.68 -26.82 -34.46
CA SER A 99 45.89 -26.26 -35.09
C SER A 99 45.63 -25.84 -36.55
N LEU A 100 44.89 -26.64 -37.33
CA LEU A 100 44.48 -26.29 -38.69
C LEU A 100 43.54 -25.06 -38.69
N VAL A 101 42.49 -25.06 -37.85
CA VAL A 101 41.54 -23.94 -37.70
C VAL A 101 42.29 -22.63 -37.39
N SER A 102 43.26 -22.67 -36.47
CA SER A 102 44.04 -21.49 -36.06
C SER A 102 44.95 -20.91 -37.16
N GLN A 103 45.18 -21.66 -38.24
CA GLN A 103 46.08 -21.32 -39.35
C GLN A 103 45.35 -20.97 -40.66
N MET A 104 44.01 -20.93 -40.65
CA MET A 104 43.24 -20.58 -41.86
C MET A 104 43.42 -19.10 -42.26
N PRO A 105 43.47 -18.77 -43.56
CA PRO A 105 43.71 -17.40 -44.00
C PRO A 105 42.63 -16.39 -43.54
N PRO A 106 43.02 -15.14 -43.20
CA PRO A 106 42.04 -14.11 -42.86
C PRO A 106 41.07 -13.81 -44.02
N GLY A 107 39.77 -13.95 -43.75
CA GLY A 107 38.70 -13.76 -44.74
C GLY A 107 38.09 -15.07 -45.27
N THR A 108 38.72 -16.21 -44.99
CA THR A 108 38.17 -17.53 -45.28
C THR A 108 37.12 -17.94 -44.24
N GLU A 109 36.01 -18.52 -44.68
CA GLU A 109 34.98 -19.08 -43.80
C GLU A 109 35.39 -20.48 -43.34
N VAL A 110 35.30 -20.78 -42.04
CA VAL A 110 35.67 -22.10 -41.50
C VAL A 110 34.43 -22.79 -40.94
N VAL A 111 34.17 -24.01 -41.41
CA VAL A 111 33.04 -24.83 -40.99
C VAL A 111 33.56 -26.17 -40.46
N MET A 112 33.27 -26.47 -39.19
CA MET A 112 33.61 -27.77 -38.61
C MET A 112 32.61 -28.83 -39.06
N LEU A 113 33.09 -29.91 -39.69
CA LEU A 113 32.29 -31.13 -39.84
C LEU A 113 32.32 -31.90 -38.52
N ASP A 114 31.17 -32.44 -38.12
CA ASP A 114 31.08 -33.36 -36.99
C ASP A 114 31.66 -34.72 -37.38
N GLY A 115 32.80 -35.08 -36.79
CA GLY A 115 33.46 -36.39 -36.94
C GLY A 115 32.58 -37.60 -36.58
N ARG A 116 31.46 -37.38 -35.86
CA ARG A 116 30.48 -38.40 -35.44
C ARG A 116 29.22 -38.42 -36.31
N GLY A 117 29.05 -37.44 -37.20
CA GLY A 117 27.89 -37.30 -38.08
C GLY A 117 28.13 -37.77 -39.51
N ASP A 118 27.12 -37.60 -40.37
CA ASP A 118 27.30 -37.62 -41.83
C ASP A 118 27.78 -36.23 -42.27
N GLY A 119 29.09 -36.13 -42.52
CA GLY A 119 29.73 -34.89 -42.96
C GLY A 119 29.32 -34.48 -44.38
N LEU A 120 29.01 -35.44 -45.27
CA LEU A 120 28.57 -35.12 -46.63
C LEU A 120 27.19 -34.45 -46.61
N ALA A 121 26.26 -35.02 -45.83
CA ALA A 121 24.97 -34.40 -45.57
C ALA A 121 25.12 -33.07 -44.81
N GLN A 122 26.21 -32.83 -44.06
CA GLN A 122 26.48 -31.54 -43.42
C GLN A 122 26.93 -30.47 -44.42
N ILE A 123 27.87 -30.76 -45.31
CA ILE A 123 28.30 -29.84 -46.38
C ILE A 123 27.09 -29.51 -47.26
N ALA A 124 26.28 -30.50 -47.65
CA ALA A 124 25.08 -30.28 -48.45
C ALA A 124 24.02 -29.41 -47.73
N ARG A 125 23.85 -29.56 -46.41
CA ARG A 125 22.96 -28.69 -45.60
C ARG A 125 23.48 -27.27 -45.48
N TRP A 126 24.79 -27.06 -45.40
CA TRP A 126 25.39 -25.72 -45.47
C TRP A 126 25.16 -25.11 -46.85
N ALA A 127 25.38 -25.88 -47.93
CA ALA A 127 25.28 -25.40 -49.30
C ALA A 127 23.87 -24.92 -49.70
N GLN A 128 22.82 -25.42 -49.05
CA GLN A 128 21.43 -24.98 -49.28
C GLN A 128 21.16 -23.49 -48.96
N SER A 129 22.05 -22.82 -48.22
CA SER A 129 21.91 -21.40 -47.86
C SER A 129 23.12 -20.53 -48.25
N HIS A 130 24.10 -21.10 -48.95
CA HIS A 130 25.37 -20.44 -49.29
C HIS A 130 25.63 -20.53 -50.81
N SER A 131 26.12 -19.45 -51.42
CA SER A 131 26.40 -19.41 -52.87
C SER A 131 27.45 -18.36 -53.23
N GLY A 132 28.09 -18.52 -54.39
CA GLY A 132 29.10 -17.60 -54.92
C GLY A 132 30.50 -17.77 -54.32
N TYR A 133 30.86 -18.97 -53.90
CA TYR A 133 32.20 -19.29 -53.38
C TYR A 133 33.14 -19.66 -54.53
N SER A 134 34.36 -19.10 -54.55
CA SER A 134 35.36 -19.48 -55.55
C SER A 134 36.11 -20.76 -55.19
N ALA A 135 36.04 -21.22 -53.94
CA ALA A 135 36.50 -22.56 -53.58
C ALA A 135 35.84 -23.12 -52.32
N ILE A 136 35.71 -24.45 -52.34
CA ILE A 136 35.40 -25.32 -51.20
C ILE A 136 36.64 -26.17 -50.92
N HIS A 137 37.33 -25.91 -49.82
CA HIS A 137 38.44 -26.73 -49.34
C HIS A 137 37.89 -27.75 -48.32
N ILE A 138 38.36 -29.00 -48.36
CA ILE A 138 37.94 -30.06 -47.43
C ILE A 138 39.20 -30.72 -46.86
N LEU A 139 39.42 -30.61 -45.55
CA LEU A 139 40.51 -31.28 -44.82
C LEU A 139 39.91 -32.43 -44.00
N SER A 140 40.13 -33.66 -44.45
CA SER A 140 39.76 -34.88 -43.72
C SER A 140 40.69 -36.04 -44.10
N HIS A 141 40.45 -37.24 -43.56
CA HIS A 141 41.26 -38.40 -43.88
C HIS A 141 40.94 -39.01 -45.25
N GLY A 142 41.96 -39.51 -45.95
CA GLY A 142 41.82 -40.17 -47.26
C GLY A 142 42.58 -41.49 -47.37
N THR A 143 42.20 -42.28 -48.38
CA THR A 143 42.96 -43.39 -49.00
C THR A 143 42.63 -43.47 -50.50
N GLU A 144 43.27 -44.36 -51.29
CA GLU A 144 43.00 -44.48 -52.75
C GLU A 144 41.49 -44.55 -53.05
N GLY A 145 40.97 -43.56 -53.78
CA GLY A 145 39.57 -43.49 -54.23
C GLY A 145 38.53 -43.29 -53.12
N ASN A 146 38.95 -42.93 -51.90
CA ASN A 146 38.09 -42.76 -50.74
C ASN A 146 38.40 -41.46 -49.98
N LEU A 147 37.38 -40.64 -49.75
CA LEU A 147 37.41 -39.47 -48.86
C LEU A 147 36.51 -39.74 -47.64
N LEU A 148 37.00 -39.48 -46.42
CA LEU A 148 36.18 -39.47 -45.22
C LEU A 148 35.49 -38.10 -45.04
N LEU A 149 34.23 -38.12 -44.60
CA LEU A 149 33.44 -36.95 -44.20
C LEU A 149 32.67 -37.31 -42.93
N GLY A 150 33.30 -37.14 -41.77
CA GLY A 150 32.86 -37.69 -40.49
C GLY A 150 32.76 -39.20 -40.52
N THR A 151 31.56 -39.75 -40.36
CA THR A 151 31.30 -41.19 -40.47
C THR A 151 31.09 -41.68 -41.92
N GLN A 152 30.86 -40.78 -42.87
CA GLN A 152 30.56 -41.11 -44.27
C GLN A 152 31.84 -41.21 -45.10
N THR A 153 32.19 -42.40 -45.60
CA THR A 153 33.23 -42.55 -46.62
C THR A 153 32.62 -42.35 -48.01
N LEU A 154 32.96 -41.27 -48.71
CA LEU A 154 32.57 -41.04 -50.10
C LEU A 154 33.58 -41.73 -51.03
N ASN A 155 33.10 -42.57 -51.96
CA ASN A 155 33.95 -43.28 -52.91
C ASN A 155 33.20 -43.63 -54.22
N GLY A 156 33.91 -44.20 -55.20
CA GLY A 156 33.35 -44.55 -56.51
C GLY A 156 32.20 -45.57 -56.48
N ALA A 157 31.95 -46.26 -55.37
CA ALA A 157 30.84 -47.21 -55.24
C ALA A 157 29.53 -46.57 -54.73
N ASN A 158 29.59 -45.45 -54.00
CA ASN A 158 28.42 -44.78 -53.42
C ASN A 158 28.18 -43.34 -53.90
N MET A 159 29.11 -42.74 -54.63
CA MET A 159 28.98 -41.37 -55.15
C MET A 159 27.70 -41.14 -55.98
N ALA A 160 27.28 -42.15 -56.76
CA ALA A 160 26.04 -42.09 -57.55
C ALA A 160 24.76 -42.02 -56.70
N SER A 161 24.74 -42.56 -55.48
CA SER A 161 23.62 -42.43 -54.55
C SER A 161 23.57 -41.07 -53.84
N HIS A 162 24.69 -40.33 -53.80
CA HIS A 162 24.79 -39.00 -53.18
C HIS A 162 24.73 -37.85 -54.21
N GLN A 163 24.17 -38.09 -55.40
CA GLN A 163 24.12 -37.09 -56.48
C GLN A 163 23.34 -35.81 -56.08
N ALA A 164 22.35 -35.91 -55.19
CA ALA A 164 21.57 -34.75 -54.75
C ALA A 164 22.39 -33.83 -53.85
N GLU A 165 23.10 -34.42 -52.89
CA GLU A 165 24.04 -33.77 -51.99
C GLU A 165 25.16 -33.10 -52.78
N LEU A 166 25.82 -33.85 -53.67
CA LEU A 166 26.94 -33.35 -54.48
C LEU A 166 26.52 -32.22 -55.43
N SER A 167 25.35 -32.31 -56.04
CA SER A 167 24.82 -31.22 -56.87
C SER A 167 24.45 -29.98 -56.04
N SER A 168 23.98 -30.16 -54.80
CA SER A 168 23.75 -29.04 -53.88
C SER A 168 25.05 -28.36 -53.46
N ILE A 169 26.12 -29.13 -53.24
CA ILE A 169 27.45 -28.61 -52.90
C ILE A 169 28.04 -27.82 -54.06
N GLY A 170 27.93 -28.34 -55.29
CA GLY A 170 28.33 -27.61 -56.50
C GLY A 170 27.58 -26.29 -56.70
N GLN A 171 26.28 -26.24 -56.39
CA GLN A 171 25.47 -25.02 -56.49
C GLN A 171 25.88 -23.90 -55.51
N ALA A 172 26.73 -24.17 -54.52
CA ALA A 172 27.30 -23.14 -53.64
C ALA A 172 28.51 -22.41 -54.27
N LEU A 173 29.11 -22.95 -55.32
CA LEU A 173 30.28 -22.37 -55.99
C LEU A 173 29.91 -21.28 -57.02
N SER A 174 30.90 -20.50 -57.45
CA SER A 174 30.86 -19.76 -58.71
C SER A 174 30.96 -20.70 -59.92
N ALA A 175 30.69 -20.20 -61.12
CA ALA A 175 30.82 -20.98 -62.36
C ALA A 175 32.26 -21.49 -62.57
N ASP A 176 33.23 -20.67 -62.21
CA ASP A 176 34.66 -20.97 -62.17
C ASP A 176 35.03 -21.11 -60.68
N GLY A 177 34.68 -22.24 -60.05
CA GLY A 177 34.81 -22.46 -58.62
C GLY A 177 35.32 -23.86 -58.29
N ASP A 178 36.33 -23.93 -57.43
CA ASP A 178 37.11 -25.16 -57.20
C ASP A 178 36.64 -25.99 -55.99
N ILE A 179 36.94 -27.29 -56.00
CA ILE A 179 36.90 -28.17 -54.82
C ILE A 179 38.27 -28.79 -54.57
N LEU A 180 38.87 -28.50 -53.42
CA LEU A 180 40.22 -28.94 -53.06
C LEU A 180 40.16 -29.92 -51.89
N LEU A 181 40.53 -31.17 -52.14
CA LEU A 181 40.47 -32.28 -51.19
C LEU A 181 41.85 -32.58 -50.60
N TYR A 182 42.03 -32.24 -49.33
CA TYR A 182 43.24 -32.52 -48.57
C TYR A 182 43.00 -33.78 -47.73
N GLY A 183 43.70 -34.86 -48.09
CA GLY A 183 43.58 -36.18 -47.49
C GLY A 183 44.43 -37.18 -48.27
N CYS A 184 45.14 -38.05 -47.57
CA CYS A 184 46.20 -38.85 -48.17
C CYS A 184 45.67 -39.78 -49.29
N ASN A 185 46.38 -39.81 -50.42
CA ASN A 185 46.22 -40.75 -51.52
C ASN A 185 44.85 -40.73 -52.21
N ILE A 186 43.97 -39.76 -51.95
CA ILE A 186 42.59 -39.72 -52.51
C ILE A 186 42.57 -39.94 -54.02
N ALA A 187 43.50 -39.30 -54.74
CA ALA A 187 43.64 -39.35 -56.19
C ALA A 187 44.62 -40.43 -56.71
N ALA A 188 45.19 -41.26 -55.83
CA ALA A 188 46.16 -42.28 -56.19
C ALA A 188 45.59 -43.34 -57.15
N GLY A 189 46.50 -44.00 -57.88
CA GLY A 189 46.16 -45.14 -58.73
C GLY A 189 45.07 -44.86 -59.77
N GLN A 190 44.31 -45.90 -60.12
CA GLN A 190 43.21 -45.80 -61.09
C GLN A 190 41.85 -45.59 -60.40
N ALA A 191 41.70 -45.99 -59.14
CA ALA A 191 40.46 -45.76 -58.41
C ALA A 191 40.36 -44.30 -57.95
N GLY A 192 41.44 -43.73 -57.41
CA GLY A 192 41.52 -42.30 -57.10
C GLY A 192 41.41 -41.40 -58.32
N ALA A 193 42.01 -41.81 -59.45
CA ALA A 193 41.80 -41.14 -60.73
C ALA A 193 40.31 -41.03 -61.11
N THR A 194 39.59 -42.17 -61.05
CA THR A 194 38.17 -42.26 -61.39
C THR A 194 37.28 -41.52 -60.37
N PHE A 195 37.70 -41.46 -59.10
CA PHE A 195 37.01 -40.72 -58.03
C PHE A 195 36.98 -39.22 -58.29
N VAL A 196 38.13 -38.60 -58.59
CA VAL A 196 38.22 -37.15 -58.86
C VAL A 196 37.40 -36.77 -60.09
N ASP A 197 37.54 -37.52 -61.19
CA ASP A 197 36.81 -37.29 -62.44
C ASP A 197 35.29 -37.47 -62.27
N SER A 198 34.86 -38.37 -61.38
CA SER A 198 33.44 -38.58 -61.05
C SER A 198 32.89 -37.48 -60.15
N LEU A 199 33.67 -37.01 -59.17
CA LEU A 199 33.25 -35.96 -58.25
C LEU A 199 33.00 -34.66 -59.01
N ALA A 200 33.95 -34.24 -59.85
CA ALA A 200 33.83 -33.06 -60.72
C ALA A 200 32.56 -33.13 -61.59
N ARG A 201 32.26 -34.32 -62.11
CA ARG A 201 31.03 -34.55 -62.89
C ARG A 201 29.75 -34.41 -62.06
N TYR A 202 29.72 -34.82 -60.80
CA TYR A 202 28.52 -34.73 -59.96
C TYR A 202 28.32 -33.34 -59.33
N THR A 203 29.40 -32.61 -59.06
CA THR A 203 29.34 -31.23 -58.55
C THR A 203 29.20 -30.20 -59.67
N GLN A 204 29.62 -30.51 -60.91
CA GLN A 204 29.78 -29.54 -62.00
C GLN A 204 30.79 -28.43 -61.66
N ALA A 205 31.84 -28.79 -60.91
CA ALA A 205 32.93 -27.92 -60.47
C ALA A 205 34.27 -28.62 -60.71
N ASP A 206 35.35 -27.85 -60.83
CA ASP A 206 36.68 -28.40 -61.05
C ASP A 206 37.28 -28.86 -59.71
N VAL A 207 37.97 -30.01 -59.71
CA VAL A 207 38.34 -30.73 -58.47
C VAL A 207 39.82 -31.08 -58.45
N ALA A 208 40.49 -30.83 -57.33
CA ALA A 208 41.87 -31.26 -57.07
C ALA A 208 42.00 -32.13 -55.80
N ALA A 209 42.90 -33.11 -55.84
CA ALA A 209 43.17 -34.02 -54.72
C ALA A 209 44.62 -34.55 -54.75
N SER A 210 45.18 -34.89 -53.59
CA SER A 210 46.52 -35.48 -53.44
C SER A 210 46.55 -36.96 -53.83
N THR A 211 47.64 -37.37 -54.47
CA THR A 211 47.97 -38.72 -54.95
C THR A 211 48.92 -39.47 -54.01
N ASP A 212 49.44 -38.80 -52.98
CA ASP A 212 50.40 -39.31 -51.99
C ASP A 212 50.01 -38.90 -50.55
N MET A 213 50.97 -38.81 -49.62
CA MET A 213 50.64 -38.47 -48.23
C MET A 213 50.43 -36.96 -48.04
N THR A 214 49.24 -36.52 -47.64
CA THR A 214 48.98 -35.11 -47.28
C THR A 214 49.28 -34.84 -45.80
N GLY A 215 50.11 -33.86 -45.48
CA GLY A 215 50.38 -33.38 -44.12
C GLY A 215 51.84 -32.98 -43.86
N ALA A 216 52.41 -33.52 -42.77
CA ALA A 216 53.74 -33.18 -42.30
C ALA A 216 54.87 -33.85 -43.11
N SER A 217 55.81 -33.04 -43.61
CA SER A 217 56.99 -33.52 -44.36
C SER A 217 58.01 -34.27 -43.53
N SER A 218 57.99 -34.12 -42.20
CA SER A 218 58.71 -34.98 -41.26
C SER A 218 58.18 -36.43 -41.23
N LEU A 219 56.97 -36.67 -41.76
CA LEU A 219 56.35 -37.98 -41.90
C LEU A 219 56.26 -38.43 -43.38
N GLY A 220 56.90 -37.70 -44.30
CA GLY A 220 56.95 -38.04 -45.72
C GLY A 220 55.78 -37.53 -46.57
N GLY A 221 54.95 -36.62 -46.05
CA GLY A 221 53.85 -36.00 -46.81
C GLY A 221 54.00 -34.50 -47.08
N ASP A 222 53.18 -33.94 -47.97
CA ASP A 222 53.12 -32.48 -48.18
C ASP A 222 51.69 -31.91 -48.36
N TRP A 223 51.53 -30.81 -49.08
CA TRP A 223 50.26 -30.10 -49.27
C TRP A 223 50.04 -29.69 -50.76
N VAL A 224 50.61 -30.46 -51.68
CA VAL A 224 50.31 -30.42 -53.11
C VAL A 224 49.05 -31.25 -53.37
N LEU A 225 48.40 -30.99 -54.51
CA LEU A 225 47.28 -31.77 -55.04
C LEU A 225 47.63 -32.09 -56.51
N GLU A 226 48.30 -33.21 -56.75
CA GLU A 226 49.00 -33.49 -58.01
C GLU A 226 48.03 -33.85 -59.15
N ARG A 227 46.79 -34.22 -58.81
CA ARG A 227 45.71 -34.48 -59.77
C ARG A 227 44.62 -33.43 -59.65
N SER A 228 44.28 -32.81 -60.77
CA SER A 228 42.98 -32.18 -60.99
C SER A 228 42.14 -32.92 -62.03
N SER A 229 40.83 -32.72 -61.97
CA SER A 229 39.91 -32.83 -63.10
C SER A 229 39.30 -31.45 -63.29
N GLY A 230 39.77 -30.74 -64.33
CA GLY A 230 39.51 -29.30 -64.50
C GLY A 230 40.75 -28.41 -64.36
N HIS A 231 40.57 -27.10 -64.49
CA HIS A 231 41.55 -26.07 -64.13
C HIS A 231 41.34 -25.64 -62.67
N ILE A 232 42.40 -25.23 -61.97
CA ILE A 232 42.31 -24.84 -60.56
C ILE A 232 42.78 -23.39 -60.45
N ASP A 233 41.85 -22.49 -60.13
CA ASP A 233 42.04 -21.04 -60.14
C ASP A 233 42.38 -20.47 -58.74
N VAL A 234 42.21 -21.25 -57.66
CA VAL A 234 42.66 -20.87 -56.31
C VAL A 234 43.98 -21.54 -55.89
N ALA A 235 44.69 -20.88 -54.97
CA ALA A 235 45.89 -21.43 -54.35
C ALA A 235 45.55 -22.48 -53.29
N GLY A 236 46.26 -23.61 -53.30
CA GLY A 236 46.13 -24.65 -52.28
C GLY A 236 46.65 -24.23 -50.90
N LEU A 237 45.97 -24.70 -49.85
CA LEU A 237 46.34 -24.48 -48.44
C LEU A 237 47.66 -25.18 -48.08
N ARG A 238 48.46 -24.56 -47.20
CA ARG A 238 49.74 -25.11 -46.71
C ARG A 238 49.97 -24.83 -45.21
N PRO A 239 49.11 -25.33 -44.30
CA PRO A 239 49.27 -25.12 -42.85
C PRO A 239 50.48 -25.88 -42.28
N ALA A 240 51.09 -25.35 -41.22
CA ALA A 240 52.12 -26.02 -40.44
C ALA A 240 51.47 -27.03 -39.48
N TYR A 241 51.14 -28.20 -40.03
CA TYR A 241 50.49 -29.32 -39.35
C TYR A 241 51.51 -30.40 -38.97
N SER A 242 51.29 -31.08 -37.83
CA SER A 242 52.29 -32.01 -37.25
C SER A 242 52.08 -33.50 -37.61
N TYR A 243 50.98 -33.84 -38.28
CA TYR A 243 50.57 -35.22 -38.57
C TYR A 243 50.26 -35.41 -40.06
N LEU A 244 49.68 -36.55 -40.44
CA LEU A 244 49.18 -36.83 -41.79
C LEU A 244 47.65 -36.93 -41.80
N LEU A 245 47.04 -36.60 -42.94
CA LEU A 245 45.60 -36.74 -43.18
C LEU A 245 45.25 -38.15 -43.70
N ALA A 246 45.78 -39.16 -43.01
CA ALA A 246 45.54 -40.59 -43.26
C ALA A 246 44.89 -41.21 -42.02
N GLN A 247 44.11 -42.29 -42.21
CA GLN A 247 43.64 -43.16 -41.14
C GLN A 247 43.70 -44.62 -41.63
N PRO A 248 43.58 -45.64 -40.75
CA PRO A 248 43.41 -47.02 -41.18
C PRO A 248 42.21 -47.22 -42.11
N VAL A 249 42.25 -48.26 -42.95
CA VAL A 249 41.12 -48.66 -43.78
C VAL A 249 39.94 -49.08 -42.88
N ASN A 250 38.80 -48.39 -43.01
CA ASN A 250 37.52 -48.75 -42.39
C ASN A 250 36.95 -50.01 -43.08
N GLY A 251 37.46 -51.18 -42.68
CA GLY A 251 37.42 -52.41 -43.45
C GLY A 251 38.60 -53.32 -43.06
N THR A 252 39.27 -53.92 -44.05
CA THR A 252 40.48 -54.72 -43.82
C THR A 252 41.71 -54.00 -44.35
N THR A 253 42.74 -53.84 -43.53
CA THR A 253 44.09 -53.47 -43.95
C THR A 253 44.91 -54.75 -44.21
N THR A 254 45.34 -54.98 -45.45
CA THR A 254 46.13 -56.19 -45.82
C THR A 254 47.63 -55.91 -45.93
N PHE A 255 48.04 -54.64 -45.93
CA PHE A 255 49.44 -54.21 -46.07
C PHE A 255 50.16 -54.62 -47.38
N ASP A 256 49.47 -55.21 -48.37
CA ASP A 256 50.06 -55.62 -49.66
C ASP A 256 50.64 -54.45 -50.50
N ASN A 257 50.24 -53.21 -50.21
CA ASN A 257 50.65 -52.00 -50.95
C ASN A 257 52.10 -51.56 -50.70
N VAL A 258 52.73 -52.07 -49.64
CA VAL A 258 54.10 -51.68 -49.26
C VAL A 258 55.15 -52.51 -50.01
N SER A 259 56.40 -52.05 -50.07
CA SER A 259 57.45 -52.80 -50.78
C SER A 259 58.03 -53.94 -49.93
N TYR A 260 58.13 -55.15 -50.47
CA TYR A 260 58.83 -56.26 -49.80
C TYR A 260 60.28 -55.89 -49.45
N GLY A 261 60.69 -56.13 -48.20
CA GLY A 261 61.99 -55.75 -47.67
C GLY A 261 62.12 -54.27 -47.28
N GLN A 262 61.03 -53.49 -47.35
CA GLN A 262 60.97 -52.12 -46.82
C GLN A 262 61.03 -52.16 -45.29
N TYR A 263 61.97 -51.43 -44.70
CA TYR A 263 61.98 -51.16 -43.27
C TYR A 263 61.35 -49.79 -43.00
N PHE A 264 60.37 -49.76 -42.10
CA PHE A 264 59.76 -48.52 -41.60
C PHE A 264 60.52 -47.97 -40.38
N ALA A 265 61.12 -48.87 -39.59
CA ALA A 265 61.99 -48.51 -38.49
C ALA A 265 63.09 -49.56 -38.29
N ILE A 266 64.33 -49.13 -38.00
CA ILE A 266 65.47 -50.01 -37.72
C ILE A 266 66.18 -49.52 -36.45
N GLY A 267 66.60 -50.45 -35.61
CA GLY A 267 67.37 -50.20 -34.40
C GLY A 267 66.55 -50.42 -33.13
N GLY A 268 67.10 -50.01 -31.99
CA GLY A 268 66.43 -50.16 -30.71
C GLY A 268 67.41 -50.23 -29.55
N SER A 269 66.84 -50.49 -28.38
CA SER A 269 67.55 -50.82 -27.15
C SER A 269 66.55 -51.49 -26.21
N HIS A 270 67.02 -52.44 -25.39
CA HIS A 270 66.17 -53.14 -24.43
C HIS A 270 65.37 -52.15 -23.57
N GLY A 271 64.06 -52.40 -23.42
CA GLY A 271 63.15 -51.56 -22.65
C GLY A 271 62.68 -50.26 -23.33
N VAL A 272 63.38 -49.72 -24.33
CA VAL A 272 63.00 -48.47 -25.02
C VAL A 272 61.79 -48.70 -25.94
N GLY A 273 61.87 -49.72 -26.81
CA GLY A 273 60.88 -49.96 -27.87
C GLY A 273 61.20 -49.24 -29.17
N LEU A 274 60.62 -49.72 -30.26
CA LEU A 274 60.81 -49.22 -31.63
C LEU A 274 59.43 -48.91 -32.22
N SER A 275 59.27 -47.73 -32.81
CA SER A 275 58.01 -47.31 -33.44
C SER A 275 58.19 -47.05 -34.93
N ALA A 276 57.18 -47.43 -35.71
CA ALA A 276 56.96 -46.98 -37.08
C ALA A 276 55.58 -46.30 -37.14
N SER A 277 55.49 -45.12 -37.74
CA SER A 277 54.22 -44.37 -37.85
C SER A 277 53.62 -44.46 -39.24
N ASN A 278 52.29 -44.39 -39.31
CA ASN A 278 51.50 -44.35 -40.55
C ASN A 278 51.77 -45.51 -41.56
N VAL A 279 51.96 -46.73 -41.07
CA VAL A 279 52.04 -47.93 -41.92
C VAL A 279 50.62 -48.31 -42.36
N GLU A 280 50.21 -47.93 -43.58
CA GLU A 280 48.82 -48.03 -44.08
C GLU A 280 47.78 -47.47 -43.06
N GLY A 281 48.10 -46.32 -42.46
CA GLY A 281 47.26 -45.68 -41.43
C GLY A 281 47.46 -46.20 -40.00
N TRP A 282 48.23 -47.26 -39.77
CA TRP A 282 48.53 -47.79 -38.43
C TRP A 282 49.86 -47.27 -37.90
N ASP A 283 49.86 -46.81 -36.64
CA ASP A 283 51.08 -46.66 -35.85
C ASP A 283 51.42 -48.01 -35.21
N VAL A 284 52.67 -48.46 -35.37
CA VAL A 284 53.16 -49.78 -34.97
C VAL A 284 54.28 -49.63 -33.95
N LEU A 285 54.14 -50.25 -32.78
CA LEU A 285 55.12 -50.24 -31.70
C LEU A 285 55.57 -51.67 -31.37
N LEU A 286 56.84 -51.97 -31.62
CA LEU A 286 57.49 -53.20 -31.18
C LEU A 286 58.17 -52.99 -29.83
N LYS A 287 57.78 -53.76 -28.81
CA LYS A 287 58.42 -53.75 -27.50
C LYS A 287 59.28 -55.00 -27.31
N SER A 288 60.58 -54.80 -27.17
CA SER A 288 61.55 -55.83 -26.84
C SER A 288 61.46 -56.26 -25.36
N ALA A 289 61.59 -57.56 -25.09
CA ALA A 289 61.79 -58.11 -23.74
C ALA A 289 63.28 -58.27 -23.39
N ALA A 290 64.16 -58.47 -24.39
CA ALA A 290 65.60 -58.60 -24.22
C ALA A 290 66.41 -58.13 -25.46
N ALA A 291 65.84 -58.19 -26.67
CA ALA A 291 66.46 -57.74 -27.91
C ALA A 291 66.94 -56.28 -27.91
N THR A 292 68.04 -56.06 -28.62
CA THR A 292 68.74 -54.78 -28.80
C THR A 292 68.82 -54.34 -30.26
N ASN A 293 68.85 -55.29 -31.20
CA ASN A 293 68.79 -55.03 -32.63
C ASN A 293 67.41 -55.45 -33.18
N CYS A 294 66.47 -54.51 -33.20
CA CYS A 294 65.10 -54.73 -33.66
C CYS A 294 64.83 -54.05 -35.01
N TYR A 295 63.73 -54.43 -35.66
CA TYR A 295 63.19 -53.75 -36.83
C TYR A 295 61.65 -53.79 -36.86
N ILE A 296 61.04 -52.87 -37.60
CA ILE A 296 59.68 -52.97 -38.12
C ILE A 296 59.78 -52.83 -39.64
N GLY A 297 59.25 -53.80 -40.39
CA GLY A 297 59.39 -53.88 -41.84
C GLY A 297 58.32 -54.74 -42.50
N ALA A 298 58.35 -54.82 -43.82
CA ALA A 298 57.47 -55.64 -44.64
C ALA A 298 58.19 -56.92 -45.08
N ASP A 299 57.65 -58.08 -44.69
CA ASP A 299 58.25 -59.39 -44.94
C ASP A 299 57.17 -60.43 -45.27
N THR A 300 57.57 -61.59 -45.77
CA THR A 300 56.71 -62.73 -46.08
C THR A 300 57.03 -63.89 -45.13
N MET A 301 56.83 -63.71 -43.82
CA MET A 301 57.24 -64.69 -42.79
C MET A 301 56.67 -66.11 -43.01
N THR A 302 55.50 -66.22 -43.64
CA THR A 302 54.83 -67.48 -44.02
C THR A 302 55.19 -67.95 -45.44
N GLY A 303 55.78 -67.08 -46.27
CA GLY A 303 56.00 -67.30 -47.70
C GLY A 303 54.73 -67.22 -48.56
N GLN A 304 53.61 -66.69 -48.04
CA GLN A 304 52.30 -66.68 -48.72
C GLN A 304 51.75 -65.28 -49.02
N THR A 305 51.75 -64.38 -48.03
CA THR A 305 51.32 -62.97 -48.14
C THR A 305 52.42 -62.04 -47.64
N LEU A 306 52.36 -60.77 -48.03
CA LEU A 306 53.16 -59.71 -47.45
C LEU A 306 52.51 -59.27 -46.13
N MET A 307 53.31 -59.03 -45.09
CA MET A 307 52.80 -58.63 -43.78
C MET A 307 53.75 -57.67 -43.08
N ILE A 308 53.23 -56.87 -42.15
CA ILE A 308 54.08 -56.04 -41.30
C ILE A 308 54.64 -56.91 -40.19
N SER A 309 55.96 -56.99 -40.12
CA SER A 309 56.69 -57.77 -39.12
C SER A 309 57.44 -56.85 -38.17
N GLY A 310 57.38 -57.20 -36.88
CA GLY A 310 58.19 -56.61 -35.81
C GLY A 310 59.15 -57.66 -35.28
N GLY A 311 60.43 -57.54 -35.63
CA GLY A 311 61.43 -58.61 -35.45
C GLY A 311 62.67 -58.23 -34.63
N SER A 312 63.41 -59.26 -34.21
CA SER A 312 64.77 -59.17 -33.68
C SER A 312 65.77 -59.79 -34.65
N ASN A 313 66.88 -59.09 -34.87
CA ASN A 313 68.06 -59.56 -35.60
C ASN A 313 69.10 -60.24 -34.67
N ASP A 314 68.93 -60.15 -33.34
CA ASP A 314 69.84 -60.74 -32.35
C ASP A 314 69.30 -62.02 -31.68
N GLY A 315 68.11 -62.47 -32.07
CA GLY A 315 67.51 -63.72 -31.59
C GLY A 315 67.06 -63.70 -30.13
N MET A 316 67.01 -62.53 -29.48
CA MET A 316 66.53 -62.38 -28.11
C MET A 316 65.01 -62.14 -28.06
N PRO A 317 64.32 -62.51 -26.96
CA PRO A 317 62.88 -62.33 -26.82
C PRO A 317 62.33 -60.91 -27.05
N LEU A 318 61.19 -60.87 -27.74
CA LEU A 318 60.27 -59.75 -27.90
C LEU A 318 59.13 -59.89 -26.86
N ALA A 319 58.61 -58.76 -26.36
CA ALA A 319 57.52 -58.74 -25.38
C ALA A 319 56.15 -58.70 -26.06
N TYR A 320 55.94 -57.73 -26.95
CA TYR A 320 54.71 -57.55 -27.72
C TYR A 320 54.93 -56.70 -28.97
N MET A 321 54.03 -56.86 -29.93
CA MET A 321 53.80 -55.90 -31.01
C MET A 321 52.43 -55.23 -30.77
N LEU A 322 52.40 -53.90 -30.82
CA LEU A 322 51.19 -53.07 -30.69
C LEU A 322 50.88 -52.42 -32.03
N LEU A 323 49.60 -52.37 -32.38
CA LEU A 323 49.07 -51.53 -33.44
C LEU A 323 48.01 -50.58 -32.86
N SER A 324 48.03 -49.32 -33.31
CA SER A 324 47.10 -48.25 -32.94
C SER A 324 46.73 -47.41 -34.16
N ALA A 325 45.56 -46.78 -34.17
CA ALA A 325 45.21 -45.85 -35.25
C ALA A 325 46.13 -44.61 -35.18
N ASN A 326 46.77 -44.23 -36.29
CA ASN A 326 47.69 -43.08 -36.37
C ASN A 326 47.06 -41.73 -35.92
N ASN A 327 45.75 -41.59 -36.07
CA ASN A 327 44.96 -40.42 -35.70
C ASN A 327 44.47 -40.46 -34.24
N GLY A 328 44.72 -41.56 -33.51
CA GLY A 328 44.31 -41.74 -32.11
C GLY A 328 42.83 -42.13 -31.92
N TYR A 329 42.17 -42.64 -32.97
CA TYR A 329 40.76 -43.02 -32.92
C TYR A 329 40.49 -44.29 -32.11
N LEU A 330 39.27 -44.33 -31.57
CA LEU A 330 38.62 -45.56 -31.15
C LEU A 330 38.09 -46.31 -32.38
N PHE A 331 38.24 -47.62 -32.41
CA PHE A 331 37.71 -48.50 -33.46
C PHE A 331 37.15 -49.79 -32.88
N ASP A 332 36.37 -50.49 -33.71
CA ASP A 332 35.77 -51.77 -33.38
C ASP A 332 36.52 -52.86 -34.15
N LEU A 333 37.34 -53.65 -33.44
CA LEU A 333 38.17 -54.68 -34.05
C LEU A 333 37.37 -55.97 -34.29
N ALA A 334 37.44 -56.50 -35.51
CA ALA A 334 36.71 -57.70 -35.92
C ALA A 334 37.63 -58.91 -36.16
N ARG A 335 38.81 -58.70 -36.76
CA ARG A 335 39.79 -59.75 -37.06
C ARG A 335 41.21 -59.19 -37.14
N VAL A 336 42.19 -60.01 -36.76
CA VAL A 336 43.61 -59.84 -37.11
C VAL A 336 44.17 -61.19 -37.50
N ASP A 337 44.95 -61.29 -38.56
CA ASP A 337 45.71 -62.50 -38.90
C ASP A 337 47.15 -62.36 -38.41
N VAL A 338 47.64 -63.38 -37.69
CA VAL A 338 48.90 -63.30 -36.94
C VAL A 338 49.83 -64.46 -37.30
N ALA A 339 51.12 -64.15 -37.48
CA ALA A 339 52.22 -65.10 -37.54
C ALA A 339 53.22 -64.88 -36.39
N ILE A 340 53.98 -65.91 -36.04
CA ILE A 340 55.12 -65.82 -35.12
C ILE A 340 56.33 -66.59 -35.66
N ALA A 341 57.51 -66.05 -35.42
CA ALA A 341 58.79 -66.74 -35.58
C ALA A 341 59.53 -66.78 -34.23
N GLY A 342 60.01 -67.96 -33.84
CA GLY A 342 60.57 -68.25 -32.53
C GLY A 342 61.99 -68.79 -32.60
N PRO A 343 62.43 -69.57 -31.59
CA PRO A 343 63.82 -70.04 -31.50
C PRO A 343 64.07 -71.29 -32.34
N SER A 344 63.03 -71.98 -32.81
CA SER A 344 63.12 -73.20 -33.61
C SER A 344 61.78 -73.53 -34.29
N ILE A 345 61.82 -73.66 -35.62
CA ILE A 345 60.66 -73.92 -36.49
C ILE A 345 59.82 -75.09 -35.97
N GLY A 346 58.49 -74.93 -35.94
CA GLY A 346 57.56 -75.95 -35.45
C GLY A 346 57.32 -75.95 -33.93
N SER A 347 57.87 -74.98 -33.18
CA SER A 347 57.59 -74.83 -31.75
C SER A 347 56.27 -74.09 -31.50
N SER A 348 55.37 -74.64 -30.68
CA SER A 348 54.05 -74.02 -30.39
C SER A 348 54.00 -73.27 -29.05
N GLY A 349 53.15 -72.24 -28.98
CA GLY A 349 52.95 -71.41 -27.79
C GLY A 349 51.61 -70.66 -27.80
N VAL A 350 51.19 -70.16 -26.63
CA VAL A 350 49.95 -69.39 -26.52
C VAL A 350 50.22 -67.90 -26.79
N VAL A 351 49.56 -67.37 -27.82
CA VAL A 351 49.57 -65.96 -28.19
C VAL A 351 48.23 -65.34 -27.84
N ARG A 352 48.27 -64.13 -27.31
CA ARG A 352 47.14 -63.32 -26.88
C ARG A 352 47.01 -62.08 -27.76
N LEU A 353 45.82 -61.85 -28.27
CA LEU A 353 45.37 -60.54 -28.73
C LEU A 353 44.68 -59.85 -27.55
N VAL A 354 45.11 -58.62 -27.22
CA VAL A 354 44.57 -57.83 -26.11
C VAL A 354 44.23 -56.43 -26.59
N GLY A 355 42.98 -56.01 -26.41
CA GLY A 355 42.50 -54.66 -26.71
C GLY A 355 42.78 -53.66 -25.59
N TYR A 356 43.08 -52.42 -25.96
CA TYR A 356 43.46 -51.33 -25.07
C TYR A 356 42.64 -50.05 -25.37
N ARG A 357 42.55 -49.17 -24.37
CA ARG A 357 42.05 -47.80 -24.51
C ARG A 357 42.84 -46.90 -23.56
N ASP A 358 43.33 -45.77 -24.04
CA ASP A 358 44.19 -44.82 -23.32
C ASP A 358 45.43 -45.51 -22.71
N GLY A 359 45.95 -46.53 -23.41
CA GLY A 359 47.05 -47.38 -22.95
C GLY A 359 46.71 -48.39 -21.84
N VAL A 360 45.47 -48.42 -21.34
CA VAL A 360 44.95 -49.36 -20.32
C VAL A 360 44.24 -50.54 -21.00
N ALA A 361 44.44 -51.76 -20.48
CA ALA A 361 43.81 -52.95 -21.07
C ALA A 361 42.29 -52.98 -20.81
N VAL A 362 41.48 -53.17 -21.85
CA VAL A 362 40.02 -53.18 -21.72
C VAL A 362 39.55 -54.53 -21.13
N SER A 363 38.70 -54.46 -20.10
CA SER A 363 38.20 -55.64 -19.39
C SER A 363 37.40 -56.54 -20.35
N GLY A 364 37.80 -57.81 -20.48
CA GLY A 364 37.19 -58.76 -21.42
C GLY A 364 37.73 -58.71 -22.85
N ALA A 365 38.53 -57.70 -23.21
CA ALA A 365 39.14 -57.56 -24.54
C ALA A 365 40.40 -58.44 -24.69
N ILE A 366 40.27 -59.74 -24.42
CA ILE A 366 41.37 -60.71 -24.50
C ILE A 366 40.90 -61.94 -25.26
N TRP A 367 41.64 -62.34 -26.30
CA TRP A 367 41.49 -63.62 -26.98
C TRP A 367 42.84 -64.35 -27.01
N SER A 368 42.84 -65.67 -26.81
CA SER A 368 44.06 -66.49 -26.73
C SER A 368 43.96 -67.67 -27.69
N LEU A 369 45.00 -67.87 -28.50
CA LEU A 369 45.12 -69.00 -29.43
C LEU A 369 46.50 -69.66 -29.29
N MET A 370 46.58 -70.96 -29.57
CA MET A 370 47.86 -71.64 -29.71
C MET A 370 48.35 -71.49 -31.15
N LEU A 371 49.50 -70.83 -31.31
CA LEU A 371 50.18 -70.64 -32.59
C LEU A 371 51.44 -71.52 -32.62
N THR A 372 51.94 -71.81 -33.82
CA THR A 372 53.18 -72.56 -34.06
C THR A 372 54.13 -71.71 -34.87
N ASP A 373 55.43 -71.76 -34.57
CA ASP A 373 56.51 -71.08 -35.29
C ASP A 373 56.49 -71.45 -36.79
N THR A 374 56.27 -70.43 -37.65
CA THR A 374 55.90 -70.58 -39.07
C THR A 374 57.03 -70.34 -40.08
N ASN A 375 58.25 -70.02 -39.62
CA ASN A 375 59.36 -69.47 -40.42
C ASN A 375 59.52 -70.12 -41.81
N LEU A 376 59.12 -69.38 -42.86
CA LEU A 376 59.13 -69.77 -44.28
C LEU A 376 58.38 -71.08 -44.59
N GLY A 377 57.06 -71.06 -44.44
CA GLY A 377 56.15 -72.08 -44.98
C GLY A 377 54.88 -72.37 -44.18
N GLY A 378 54.72 -71.77 -42.99
CA GLY A 378 53.52 -71.94 -42.16
C GLY A 378 52.29 -71.14 -42.63
N GLN A 379 51.19 -71.22 -41.87
CA GLN A 379 49.94 -70.48 -42.12
C GLN A 379 49.72 -69.36 -41.11
N LEU A 380 49.12 -68.25 -41.56
CA LEU A 380 48.57 -67.22 -40.68
C LEU A 380 47.41 -67.77 -39.84
N ILE A 381 47.29 -67.30 -38.59
CA ILE A 381 46.21 -67.70 -37.68
C ILE A 381 45.33 -66.50 -37.33
N SER A 382 44.03 -66.64 -37.63
CA SER A 382 43.02 -65.58 -37.45
C SER A 382 42.51 -65.45 -36.02
N PHE A 383 42.78 -64.32 -35.39
CA PHE A 383 42.09 -63.86 -34.19
C PHE A 383 40.78 -63.17 -34.59
N ASN A 384 39.73 -63.96 -34.87
CA ASN A 384 38.39 -63.42 -35.08
C ASN A 384 37.75 -63.06 -33.73
N VAL A 385 37.54 -61.75 -33.51
CA VAL A 385 37.00 -61.16 -32.28
C VAL A 385 35.68 -60.42 -32.49
N SER A 386 35.12 -60.46 -33.71
CA SER A 386 33.87 -59.78 -34.09
C SER A 386 32.64 -60.06 -33.23
N GLY A 387 32.62 -61.20 -32.51
CA GLY A 387 31.58 -61.58 -31.55
C GLY A 387 31.84 -61.17 -30.10
N ASN A 388 32.90 -60.41 -29.80
CA ASN A 388 33.24 -59.94 -28.44
C ASN A 388 33.17 -58.41 -28.38
N ASP A 389 32.11 -57.88 -27.78
CA ASP A 389 31.88 -56.44 -27.66
C ASP A 389 32.96 -55.68 -26.88
N ALA A 390 33.80 -56.36 -26.09
CA ALA A 390 34.94 -55.71 -25.41
C ALA A 390 36.04 -55.25 -26.38
N PHE A 391 36.08 -55.76 -27.61
CA PHE A 391 36.96 -55.27 -28.68
C PHE A 391 36.36 -54.08 -29.46
N LYS A 392 35.22 -53.50 -29.00
CA LYS A 392 34.60 -52.30 -29.58
C LYS A 392 35.02 -51.03 -28.86
N GLY A 393 35.35 -50.00 -29.64
CA GLY A 393 35.92 -48.74 -29.16
C GLY A 393 37.25 -48.92 -28.42
N ILE A 394 38.18 -49.68 -28.99
CA ILE A 394 39.59 -49.75 -28.53
C ILE A 394 40.44 -48.77 -29.34
N ASP A 395 41.50 -48.20 -28.76
CA ASP A 395 42.44 -47.31 -29.48
C ASP A 395 43.61 -48.08 -30.12
N SER A 396 43.84 -49.30 -29.63
CA SER A 396 45.01 -50.10 -29.94
C SER A 396 44.80 -51.55 -29.51
N PHE A 397 45.59 -52.45 -30.09
CA PHE A 397 45.67 -53.83 -29.67
C PHE A 397 47.12 -54.31 -29.59
N ARG A 398 47.38 -55.27 -28.70
CA ARG A 398 48.69 -55.93 -28.54
C ARG A 398 48.60 -57.40 -28.89
N ILE A 399 49.59 -57.87 -29.62
CA ILE A 399 49.90 -59.28 -29.85
C ILE A 399 51.10 -59.61 -28.97
N GLN A 400 50.91 -60.53 -28.02
CA GLN A 400 51.88 -60.87 -26.98
C GLN A 400 51.72 -62.33 -26.55
N THR A 401 52.73 -62.96 -25.93
CA THR A 401 52.53 -64.31 -25.36
C THR A 401 51.86 -64.25 -23.99
N ASP A 402 51.41 -65.39 -23.47
CA ASP A 402 50.98 -65.51 -22.07
C ASP A 402 52.13 -65.72 -21.07
N GLY A 403 53.38 -65.74 -21.54
CA GLY A 403 54.58 -66.09 -20.78
C GLY A 403 55.01 -67.56 -20.88
N SER A 404 54.17 -68.46 -21.38
CA SER A 404 54.54 -69.88 -21.61
C SER A 404 55.51 -70.08 -22.79
N TYR A 405 55.60 -69.08 -23.67
CA TYR A 405 56.40 -69.08 -24.89
C TYR A 405 57.12 -67.74 -25.07
N GLN A 406 58.22 -67.74 -25.81
CA GLN A 406 59.05 -66.56 -26.10
C GLN A 406 59.20 -66.40 -27.62
N VAL A 407 58.76 -65.26 -28.16
CA VAL A 407 58.93 -64.91 -29.58
C VAL A 407 60.29 -64.26 -29.75
N THR A 408 61.24 -64.97 -30.36
CA THR A 408 62.64 -64.53 -30.51
C THR A 408 63.01 -64.13 -31.93
N GLY A 409 62.18 -64.48 -32.93
CA GLY A 409 62.32 -64.05 -34.32
C GLY A 409 61.51 -62.78 -34.57
N ALA A 410 60.19 -62.93 -34.76
CA ALA A 410 59.29 -61.81 -35.05
C ALA A 410 57.83 -62.12 -34.70
N PHE A 411 57.06 -61.05 -34.48
CA PHE A 411 55.60 -61.05 -34.68
C PHE A 411 55.30 -60.59 -36.12
N GLY A 412 54.34 -61.21 -36.80
CA GLY A 412 53.85 -60.79 -38.12
C GLY A 412 52.34 -60.52 -38.09
N VAL A 413 51.90 -59.46 -38.76
CA VAL A 413 50.52 -58.97 -38.74
C VAL A 413 50.02 -58.65 -40.13
N ASP A 414 48.88 -59.25 -40.47
CA ASP A 414 48.20 -59.18 -41.77
C ASP A 414 46.67 -59.09 -41.53
N ASN A 415 45.91 -58.69 -42.55
CA ASN A 415 44.44 -58.73 -42.62
C ASN A 415 43.75 -58.18 -41.34
N VAL A 416 44.15 -56.98 -40.92
CA VAL A 416 43.55 -56.26 -39.78
C VAL A 416 42.19 -55.73 -40.20
N THR A 417 41.12 -56.42 -39.84
CA THR A 417 39.74 -55.96 -40.03
C THR A 417 39.29 -55.15 -38.82
N ALA A 418 39.18 -53.83 -38.99
CA ALA A 418 38.70 -52.88 -38.00
C ALA A 418 37.71 -51.90 -38.66
N THR A 419 36.64 -51.52 -37.95
CA THR A 419 35.62 -50.60 -38.45
C THR A 419 35.20 -49.59 -37.38
N ASN A 420 34.24 -48.72 -37.68
CA ASN A 420 33.68 -47.76 -36.69
C ASN A 420 34.75 -46.83 -36.08
N PHE A 421 35.73 -46.45 -36.91
CA PHE A 421 36.77 -45.47 -36.62
C PHE A 421 36.14 -44.12 -36.25
N ARG A 422 36.39 -43.65 -35.02
CA ARG A 422 35.85 -42.41 -34.47
C ARG A 422 36.78 -41.77 -33.43
N ALA A 423 36.76 -40.44 -33.35
CA ALA A 423 37.45 -39.73 -32.27
C ALA A 423 36.87 -40.10 -30.88
N PRO A 424 37.68 -40.07 -29.80
CA PRO A 424 37.18 -40.11 -28.43
C PRO A 424 36.15 -39.00 -28.13
N THR A 425 35.47 -39.09 -26.99
CA THR A 425 34.68 -37.99 -26.42
C THR A 425 35.48 -37.30 -25.32
N VAL A 426 35.76 -36.00 -25.46
CA VAL A 426 36.27 -35.18 -24.34
C VAL A 426 35.06 -34.63 -23.57
N ALA A 427 35.28 -34.07 -22.39
CA ALA A 427 34.24 -33.41 -21.61
C ALA A 427 34.26 -31.89 -21.86
N PRO A 428 33.10 -31.21 -21.86
CA PRO A 428 33.06 -29.75 -21.94
C PRO A 428 33.83 -29.11 -20.79
N VAL A 429 34.45 -27.96 -21.04
CA VAL A 429 35.19 -27.19 -20.02
C VAL A 429 34.42 -25.90 -19.70
N LEU A 430 34.08 -25.75 -18.43
CA LEU A 430 33.51 -24.52 -17.87
C LEU A 430 34.60 -23.71 -17.17
N THR A 431 34.63 -22.40 -17.41
CA THR A 431 35.46 -21.46 -16.65
C THR A 431 34.57 -20.35 -16.08
N PRO A 432 34.25 -20.35 -14.78
CA PRO A 432 33.50 -19.28 -14.15
C PRO A 432 34.36 -18.02 -14.00
N SER A 433 33.73 -16.85 -13.88
CA SER A 433 34.45 -15.61 -13.56
C SER A 433 34.61 -15.40 -12.04
N GLY A 434 35.44 -14.44 -11.64
CA GLY A 434 35.84 -14.27 -10.23
C GLY A 434 34.77 -13.67 -9.30
N GLY A 435 34.96 -13.83 -8.00
CA GLY A 435 34.17 -13.16 -6.97
C GLY A 435 32.80 -13.80 -6.67
N SER A 436 31.78 -12.98 -6.45
CA SER A 436 30.41 -13.40 -6.11
C SER A 436 29.41 -12.34 -6.59
N SER A 437 28.21 -12.75 -6.99
CA SER A 437 27.09 -11.83 -7.19
C SER A 437 26.45 -11.47 -5.85
N ALA A 438 25.85 -10.29 -5.75
CA ALA A 438 25.12 -9.85 -4.57
C ALA A 438 23.62 -9.77 -4.88
N TYR A 439 22.82 -10.43 -4.05
CA TYR A 439 21.36 -10.30 -4.01
C TYR A 439 20.99 -9.56 -2.72
N SER A 440 20.50 -8.33 -2.84
CA SER A 440 19.77 -7.69 -1.75
C SER A 440 18.40 -8.36 -1.66
N GLY A 441 18.19 -9.10 -0.57
CA GLY A 441 16.87 -9.55 -0.19
C GLY A 441 15.94 -8.36 -0.09
N GLY A 442 14.78 -8.43 -0.76
CA GLY A 442 13.90 -7.28 -0.87
C GLY A 442 14.17 -6.33 -2.04
N THR A 443 15.01 -6.68 -3.02
CA THR A 443 14.98 -5.95 -4.32
C THR A 443 13.88 -6.40 -5.26
N GLY A 444 13.26 -7.57 -5.00
CA GLY A 444 12.32 -8.23 -5.89
C GLY A 444 12.91 -8.70 -7.24
N ASN A 445 14.12 -8.28 -7.60
CA ASN A 445 14.72 -8.43 -8.93
C ASN A 445 15.76 -9.55 -8.96
N ALA A 446 15.65 -10.43 -9.96
CA ALA A 446 16.57 -11.56 -10.10
C ALA A 446 17.97 -11.10 -10.57
N VAL A 447 19.03 -11.55 -9.90
CA VAL A 447 20.42 -11.15 -10.19
C VAL A 447 21.16 -12.23 -10.98
N THR A 448 21.95 -11.85 -11.98
CA THR A 448 22.76 -12.79 -12.77
C THR A 448 23.78 -13.50 -11.91
N VAL A 449 23.86 -14.83 -12.02
CA VAL A 449 24.78 -15.64 -11.21
C VAL A 449 26.23 -15.54 -11.71
N ASP A 450 26.45 -15.58 -13.03
CA ASP A 450 27.77 -15.36 -13.63
C ASP A 450 27.70 -14.83 -15.07
N SER A 451 27.70 -13.51 -15.24
CA SER A 451 27.74 -12.86 -16.55
C SER A 451 29.06 -13.07 -17.32
N GLY A 452 30.09 -13.65 -16.68
CA GLY A 452 31.41 -13.91 -17.28
C GLY A 452 31.70 -15.37 -17.63
N MET A 453 30.81 -16.32 -17.33
CA MET A 453 31.01 -17.77 -17.56
C MET A 453 31.51 -18.08 -18.98
N ILE A 454 32.56 -18.87 -19.14
CA ILE A 454 33.07 -19.33 -20.45
C ILE A 454 32.77 -20.83 -20.61
N VAL A 455 32.39 -21.23 -21.83
CA VAL A 455 32.14 -22.62 -22.24
C VAL A 455 33.02 -22.91 -23.45
N THR A 456 33.84 -23.96 -23.35
CA THR A 456 34.70 -24.44 -24.45
C THR A 456 34.66 -25.95 -24.52
N ASP A 457 34.68 -26.47 -25.74
CA ASP A 457 34.73 -27.90 -26.04
C ASP A 457 35.67 -28.11 -27.24
N THR A 458 36.32 -29.28 -27.29
CA THR A 458 37.41 -29.60 -28.23
C THR A 458 36.98 -30.50 -29.39
N ASP A 459 35.76 -31.02 -29.37
CA ASP A 459 35.29 -32.06 -30.30
C ASP A 459 33.78 -31.96 -30.59
N SER A 460 33.00 -31.37 -29.67
CA SER A 460 31.56 -31.15 -29.77
C SER A 460 31.22 -29.66 -29.94
N ALA A 461 31.01 -29.23 -31.19
CA ALA A 461 30.69 -27.84 -31.55
C ALA A 461 29.30 -27.35 -31.04
N THR A 462 28.42 -28.29 -30.70
CA THR A 462 27.13 -28.08 -30.04
C THR A 462 27.09 -28.84 -28.71
N GLN A 463 26.10 -28.56 -27.87
CA GLN A 463 25.96 -29.21 -26.55
C GLN A 463 24.49 -29.60 -26.29
N ALA A 464 24.28 -30.67 -25.52
CA ALA A 464 22.99 -31.29 -25.31
C ALA A 464 22.21 -30.72 -24.11
N SER A 465 22.87 -30.53 -22.96
CA SER A 465 22.19 -30.06 -21.74
C SER A 465 23.11 -29.35 -20.77
N ALA A 466 22.52 -28.69 -19.77
CA ALA A 466 23.22 -28.19 -18.60
C ALA A 466 22.38 -28.38 -17.33
N THR A 467 23.06 -28.53 -16.20
CA THR A 467 22.44 -28.54 -14.88
C THR A 467 23.03 -27.39 -14.07
N VAL A 468 22.17 -26.48 -13.60
CA VAL A 468 22.55 -25.42 -12.67
C VAL A 468 21.78 -25.62 -11.37
N ALA A 469 22.45 -25.69 -10.23
CA ALA A 469 21.84 -26.10 -8.98
C ALA A 469 22.32 -25.32 -7.76
N ILE A 470 21.42 -25.05 -6.81
CA ILE A 470 21.75 -24.44 -5.52
C ILE A 470 22.25 -25.54 -4.58
N THR A 471 23.56 -25.72 -4.53
CA THR A 471 24.23 -26.77 -3.74
C THR A 471 24.65 -26.32 -2.33
N GLY A 472 24.79 -25.01 -2.11
CA GLY A 472 25.05 -24.42 -0.79
C GLY A 472 23.86 -23.61 -0.27
N ASN A 473 23.43 -23.90 0.96
CA ASN A 473 22.41 -23.15 1.73
C ASN A 473 21.01 -23.02 1.09
N PHE A 474 20.65 -23.91 0.17
CA PHE A 474 19.35 -23.92 -0.54
C PHE A 474 18.13 -23.85 0.40
N ARG A 475 17.15 -23.04 0.00
CA ARG A 475 15.84 -22.88 0.65
C ARG A 475 14.71 -23.31 -0.27
N SER A 476 14.22 -24.54 -0.06
CA SER A 476 13.08 -25.11 -0.79
C SER A 476 11.84 -24.21 -0.68
N GLY A 477 11.33 -23.76 -1.82
CA GLY A 477 10.18 -22.87 -1.91
C GLY A 477 10.45 -21.38 -1.66
N GLU A 478 11.66 -20.99 -1.29
CA GLU A 478 12.09 -19.57 -1.24
C GLU A 478 12.98 -19.25 -2.45
N ASP A 479 14.04 -20.04 -2.67
CA ASP A 479 15.01 -19.82 -3.74
C ASP A 479 14.47 -20.17 -5.14
N LEU A 480 14.84 -19.36 -6.13
CA LEU A 480 14.54 -19.57 -7.55
C LEU A 480 15.81 -19.37 -8.40
N LEU A 481 16.16 -20.36 -9.23
CA LEU A 481 17.03 -20.18 -10.39
C LEU A 481 16.16 -20.08 -11.64
N ALA A 482 16.44 -19.10 -12.49
CA ALA A 482 15.68 -18.85 -13.72
C ALA A 482 16.59 -18.67 -14.94
N PHE A 483 16.10 -19.16 -16.09
CA PHE A 483 16.57 -18.81 -17.42
C PHE A 483 15.35 -18.73 -18.34
N SER A 484 15.35 -17.80 -19.29
CA SER A 484 14.29 -17.67 -20.30
C SER A 484 14.91 -17.39 -21.67
N ASN A 485 14.58 -18.23 -22.65
CA ASN A 485 15.02 -18.05 -24.03
C ASN A 485 14.17 -16.97 -24.72
N SER A 486 14.58 -15.71 -24.55
CA SER A 486 13.93 -14.54 -25.15
C SER A 486 14.37 -14.27 -26.60
N ASN A 487 15.39 -14.97 -27.10
CA ASN A 487 15.92 -14.79 -28.45
C ASN A 487 16.64 -16.08 -28.93
N SER A 488 16.03 -16.77 -29.88
CA SER A 488 16.56 -18.03 -30.44
C SER A 488 17.82 -17.86 -31.29
N VAL A 489 18.18 -16.64 -31.71
CA VAL A 489 19.51 -16.38 -32.32
C VAL A 489 20.58 -16.44 -31.24
N THR A 490 20.35 -15.79 -30.10
CA THR A 490 21.29 -15.66 -28.98
C THR A 490 21.41 -16.95 -28.15
N PHE A 491 20.32 -17.68 -27.95
CA PHE A 491 20.27 -18.87 -27.09
C PHE A 491 19.90 -20.18 -27.80
N GLY A 492 19.81 -20.17 -29.13
CA GLY A 492 19.44 -21.35 -29.91
C GLY A 492 18.06 -21.88 -29.53
N ASN A 493 17.93 -23.20 -29.48
CA ASN A 493 16.71 -23.89 -29.04
C ASN A 493 16.73 -24.29 -27.55
N ILE A 494 17.61 -23.70 -26.73
CA ILE A 494 17.76 -24.06 -25.32
C ILE A 494 16.45 -23.74 -24.58
N SER A 495 15.93 -24.75 -23.87
CA SER A 495 14.80 -24.63 -22.94
C SER A 495 15.27 -24.91 -21.51
N ALA A 496 14.50 -24.50 -20.51
CA ALA A 496 14.85 -24.76 -19.11
C ALA A 496 13.61 -25.03 -18.23
N SER A 497 13.83 -25.77 -17.14
CA SER A 497 12.83 -26.12 -16.13
C SER A 497 13.45 -26.12 -14.74
N TYR A 498 12.81 -25.43 -13.79
CA TYR A 498 13.29 -25.34 -12.41
C TYR A 498 12.44 -26.19 -11.46
N ASN A 499 13.10 -26.96 -10.61
CA ASN A 499 12.47 -27.71 -9.52
C ASN A 499 12.71 -27.01 -8.17
N SER A 500 11.71 -26.27 -7.70
CA SER A 500 11.73 -25.53 -6.43
C SER A 500 11.77 -26.39 -5.17
N SER A 501 11.67 -27.73 -5.29
CA SER A 501 11.87 -28.67 -4.18
C SER A 501 13.31 -29.20 -4.08
N THR A 502 14.12 -29.08 -5.14
CA THR A 502 15.52 -29.57 -5.17
C THR A 502 16.55 -28.49 -5.48
N GLY A 503 16.12 -27.30 -5.90
CA GLY A 503 17.02 -26.18 -6.22
C GLY A 503 17.73 -26.34 -7.56
N ILE A 504 17.19 -27.16 -8.46
CA ILE A 504 17.84 -27.53 -9.74
C ILE A 504 17.10 -26.90 -10.91
N LEU A 505 17.84 -26.14 -11.72
CA LEU A 505 17.48 -25.68 -13.07
C LEU A 505 18.11 -26.63 -14.09
N THR A 506 17.29 -27.48 -14.72
CA THR A 506 17.71 -28.32 -15.84
C THR A 506 17.50 -27.55 -17.13
N MET A 507 18.52 -27.46 -17.98
CA MET A 507 18.52 -26.79 -19.27
C MET A 507 18.81 -27.80 -20.39
N THR A 508 18.10 -27.74 -21.52
CA THR A 508 18.23 -28.73 -22.60
C THR A 508 18.14 -28.10 -23.99
N SER A 509 19.00 -28.55 -24.90
CA SER A 509 18.89 -28.33 -26.35
C SER A 509 18.29 -29.58 -26.98
N SER A 510 17.11 -29.44 -27.60
CA SER A 510 16.48 -30.59 -28.28
C SER A 510 17.35 -31.02 -29.48
N GLY A 511 17.74 -32.29 -29.49
CA GLY A 511 18.65 -32.84 -30.50
C GLY A 511 20.09 -32.31 -30.45
N ALA A 512 20.54 -31.70 -29.35
CA ALA A 512 21.90 -31.18 -29.16
C ALA A 512 22.36 -30.23 -30.30
N THR A 513 21.50 -29.30 -30.69
CA THR A 513 21.71 -28.41 -31.85
C THR A 513 22.16 -26.98 -31.50
N ALA A 514 22.12 -26.59 -30.22
CA ALA A 514 22.58 -25.28 -29.78
C ALA A 514 24.11 -25.23 -29.65
N THR A 515 24.73 -24.17 -30.18
CA THR A 515 26.19 -24.03 -30.28
C THR A 515 26.85 -23.64 -28.96
N LEU A 516 28.17 -23.84 -28.85
CA LEU A 516 28.97 -23.36 -27.70
C LEU A 516 28.72 -21.88 -27.36
N ALA A 517 28.60 -21.01 -28.36
CA ALA A 517 28.32 -19.59 -28.16
C ALA A 517 26.92 -19.34 -27.54
N GLN A 518 25.92 -20.12 -27.95
CA GLN A 518 24.54 -20.04 -27.45
C GLN A 518 24.43 -20.59 -26.03
N TRP A 519 25.13 -21.68 -25.72
CA TRP A 519 25.23 -22.21 -24.35
C TRP A 519 25.98 -21.27 -23.41
N GLN A 520 27.08 -20.68 -23.86
CA GLN A 520 27.79 -19.63 -23.11
C GLN A 520 26.89 -18.43 -22.83
N ALA A 521 26.11 -17.97 -23.81
CA ALA A 521 25.13 -16.90 -23.61
C ALA A 521 24.01 -17.31 -22.63
N ALA A 522 23.50 -18.54 -22.72
CA ALA A 522 22.42 -19.03 -21.88
C ALA A 522 22.84 -19.17 -20.40
N LEU A 523 24.03 -19.71 -20.13
CA LEU A 523 24.57 -19.79 -18.76
C LEU A 523 24.84 -18.40 -18.16
N ARG A 524 25.34 -17.45 -18.98
CA ARG A 524 25.48 -16.03 -18.58
C ARG A 524 24.15 -15.32 -18.31
N ALA A 525 23.02 -15.88 -18.78
CA ALA A 525 21.68 -15.35 -18.56
C ALA A 525 20.93 -16.05 -17.41
N VAL A 526 21.55 -17.00 -16.70
CA VAL A 526 20.96 -17.61 -15.49
C VAL A 526 20.95 -16.60 -14.35
N THR A 527 19.78 -16.38 -13.77
CA THR A 527 19.58 -15.50 -12.62
C THR A 527 19.16 -16.28 -11.37
N TYR A 528 19.47 -15.71 -10.20
CA TYR A 528 19.00 -16.13 -8.88
C TYR A 528 18.03 -15.08 -8.33
N GLN A 529 16.98 -15.54 -7.66
CA GLN A 529 16.02 -14.73 -6.91
C GLN A 529 15.65 -15.48 -5.62
N ASP A 530 15.29 -14.75 -4.57
CA ASP A 530 14.69 -15.31 -3.35
C ASP A 530 13.28 -14.71 -3.22
N THR A 531 12.26 -15.56 -3.17
CA THR A 531 10.84 -15.15 -3.11
C THR A 531 10.35 -14.84 -1.69
N SER A 532 11.21 -15.02 -0.68
CA SER A 532 10.91 -14.67 0.70
C SER A 532 11.11 -13.17 0.96
N LEU A 533 10.12 -12.53 1.61
CA LEU A 533 10.23 -11.15 2.11
C LEU A 533 11.08 -11.07 3.41
N SER A 534 11.63 -12.20 3.87
CA SER A 534 12.57 -12.26 4.99
C SER A 534 13.64 -13.32 4.71
N PRO A 535 14.41 -13.14 3.62
CA PRO A 535 15.22 -14.19 3.02
C PRO A 535 16.40 -14.58 3.91
N ASN A 536 16.80 -15.85 3.84
CA ASN A 536 17.89 -16.33 4.67
C ASN A 536 19.24 -15.77 4.18
N THR A 537 19.97 -15.04 5.02
CA THR A 537 21.19 -14.31 4.61
C THR A 537 22.46 -15.18 4.46
N ALA A 538 22.33 -16.51 4.47
CA ALA A 538 23.43 -17.40 4.18
C ALA A 538 23.75 -17.38 2.68
N THR A 539 25.00 -17.11 2.31
CA THR A 539 25.49 -17.14 0.93
C THR A 539 25.09 -18.44 0.24
N ARG A 540 24.39 -18.35 -0.89
CA ARG A 540 24.05 -19.51 -1.73
C ARG A 540 25.27 -19.88 -2.57
N THR A 541 25.54 -21.17 -2.70
CA THR A 541 26.52 -21.67 -3.67
C THR A 541 25.76 -22.33 -4.82
N ILE A 542 26.00 -21.82 -6.03
CA ILE A 542 25.40 -22.25 -7.28
C ILE A 542 26.44 -23.06 -8.05
N SER A 543 26.13 -24.30 -8.40
CA SER A 543 26.97 -25.19 -9.20
C SER A 543 26.48 -25.30 -10.63
N PHE A 544 27.41 -25.37 -11.59
CA PHE A 544 27.15 -25.51 -13.02
C PHE A 544 27.87 -26.74 -13.58
N THR A 545 27.16 -27.55 -14.38
CA THR A 545 27.70 -28.61 -15.24
C THR A 545 27.05 -28.53 -16.62
N VAL A 546 27.81 -28.75 -17.69
CA VAL A 546 27.32 -28.87 -19.08
C VAL A 546 27.62 -30.26 -19.62
N ASN A 547 26.78 -30.77 -20.53
CA ASN A 547 26.93 -32.07 -21.17
C ASN A 547 26.78 -31.96 -22.70
N ASP A 548 27.73 -32.53 -23.44
CA ASP A 548 27.78 -32.45 -24.91
C ASP A 548 26.83 -33.42 -25.62
N GLY A 549 26.36 -34.44 -24.90
CA GLY A 549 25.64 -35.60 -25.42
C GLY A 549 26.32 -36.93 -25.06
N GLY A 550 27.60 -36.90 -24.66
CA GLY A 550 28.37 -38.04 -24.17
C GLY A 550 28.88 -37.88 -22.73
N ASN A 551 29.49 -36.74 -22.41
CA ASN A 551 30.22 -36.50 -21.15
C ASN A 551 29.72 -35.26 -20.40
N ASP A 552 29.73 -35.33 -19.06
CA ASP A 552 29.55 -34.17 -18.18
C ASP A 552 30.86 -33.40 -18.00
N SER A 553 30.79 -32.06 -18.00
CA SER A 553 31.87 -31.18 -17.57
C SER A 553 32.22 -31.41 -16.09
N THR A 554 33.42 -31.00 -15.70
CA THR A 554 33.69 -30.77 -14.27
C THR A 554 32.71 -29.73 -13.73
N THR A 555 32.18 -29.97 -12.53
CA THR A 555 31.26 -29.02 -11.87
C THR A 555 32.04 -27.82 -11.35
N VAL A 556 31.67 -26.63 -11.80
CA VAL A 556 32.21 -25.36 -11.31
C VAL A 556 31.19 -24.65 -10.42
N THR A 557 31.64 -23.80 -9.50
CA THR A 557 30.75 -23.13 -8.53
C THR A 557 30.94 -21.62 -8.48
N ARG A 558 29.84 -20.92 -8.17
CA ARG A 558 29.75 -19.48 -7.95
C ARG A 558 28.93 -19.21 -6.70
N ASN A 559 29.21 -18.09 -6.03
CA ASN A 559 28.49 -17.69 -4.83
C ASN A 559 27.57 -16.50 -5.11
N VAL A 560 26.39 -16.52 -4.51
CA VAL A 560 25.47 -15.38 -4.43
C VAL A 560 25.31 -15.01 -2.95
N THR A 561 25.77 -13.83 -2.56
CA THR A 561 25.57 -13.33 -1.20
C THR A 561 24.14 -12.81 -1.06
N VAL A 562 23.45 -13.16 0.03
CA VAL A 562 22.07 -12.73 0.30
C VAL A 562 22.09 -11.76 1.47
N ALA A 563 21.75 -10.49 1.23
CA ALA A 563 21.53 -9.51 2.28
C ALA A 563 20.08 -9.55 2.79
N ALA A 564 19.84 -9.05 4.00
CA ALA A 564 18.49 -8.81 4.50
C ALA A 564 17.95 -7.48 3.94
N ASN A 565 16.64 -7.41 3.75
CA ASN A 565 15.93 -6.21 3.35
C ASN A 565 16.07 -5.09 4.39
N VAL A 566 16.34 -3.86 3.95
CA VAL A 566 16.50 -2.67 4.80
C VAL A 566 15.26 -1.79 4.70
N ALA A 567 14.67 -1.43 5.83
CA ALA A 567 13.52 -0.53 5.84
C ALA A 567 13.90 0.86 5.27
N PRO A 568 13.01 1.48 4.45
CA PRO A 568 13.24 2.82 3.91
C PRO A 568 13.38 3.85 5.03
N VAL A 569 14.06 4.96 4.78
CA VAL A 569 14.31 6.03 5.77
C VAL A 569 13.48 7.26 5.44
N ILE A 570 12.65 7.70 6.39
CA ILE A 570 11.92 8.99 6.34
C ILE A 570 12.69 10.01 7.20
N GLY A 571 13.45 10.87 6.54
CA GLY A 571 14.19 11.99 7.13
C GLY A 571 13.34 13.26 7.25
N ASN A 572 13.70 14.13 8.20
CA ASN A 572 13.15 15.47 8.47
C ASN A 572 11.67 15.58 8.90
N LEU A 573 10.82 14.56 8.70
CA LEU A 573 9.40 14.61 9.09
C LEU A 573 9.13 14.50 10.61
N ASN A 574 10.04 13.85 11.35
CA ASN A 574 9.88 13.65 12.79
C ASN A 574 10.19 14.94 13.56
N GLY A 575 9.18 15.51 14.22
CA GLY A 575 9.28 16.75 15.00
C GLY A 575 8.53 17.94 14.40
N ASP A 576 7.99 17.79 13.20
CA ASP A 576 7.10 18.77 12.58
C ASP A 576 5.82 18.99 13.42
N ASN A 577 5.40 20.26 13.51
CA ASN A 577 4.26 20.69 14.33
C ASN A 577 3.40 21.75 13.61
N PRO A 578 2.74 21.41 12.49
CA PRO A 578 1.74 22.27 11.86
C PRO A 578 0.60 22.59 12.83
N THR A 579 0.05 23.80 12.71
CA THR A 579 -1.16 24.20 13.43
C THR A 579 -2.32 24.29 12.47
N PHE A 580 -3.31 23.41 12.63
CA PHE A 580 -4.63 23.59 12.00
C PHE A 580 -5.43 24.61 12.81
N THR A 581 -5.83 25.70 12.17
CA THR A 581 -6.79 26.64 12.74
C THR A 581 -8.18 26.31 12.22
N GLU A 582 -9.14 26.23 13.13
CA GLU A 582 -10.56 26.03 12.84
C GLU A 582 -11.10 27.02 11.80
N LYS A 583 -12.06 26.58 10.98
CA LYS A 583 -12.64 27.31 9.84
C LYS A 583 -11.60 27.69 8.76
N GLY A 584 -10.33 27.31 8.93
CA GLY A 584 -9.27 27.36 7.92
C GLY A 584 -9.32 26.22 6.91
N GLY A 585 -8.33 26.20 6.02
CA GLY A 585 -8.12 25.11 5.06
C GLY A 585 -7.20 24.01 5.60
N ALA A 586 -7.06 22.94 4.82
CA ALA A 586 -6.14 21.85 5.13
C ALA A 586 -4.69 22.35 5.24
N VAL A 587 -3.95 21.86 6.25
CA VAL A 587 -2.54 22.20 6.51
C VAL A 587 -1.64 21.04 6.14
N LYS A 588 -0.41 21.34 5.68
CA LYS A 588 0.59 20.30 5.39
C LYS A 588 1.09 19.63 6.66
N LEU A 589 1.49 18.36 6.53
CA LEU A 589 2.15 17.62 7.61
C LEU A 589 3.65 17.97 7.72
N GLU A 590 4.31 18.23 6.59
CA GLU A 590 5.70 18.70 6.56
C GLU A 590 5.78 20.21 6.87
N THR A 591 6.71 20.61 7.75
CA THR A 591 6.87 22.01 8.20
C THR A 591 8.32 22.51 8.34
N GLY A 592 9.07 22.53 7.25
CA GLY A 592 10.12 23.54 7.03
C GLY A 592 11.44 23.03 6.44
N SER A 593 11.90 21.86 6.88
CA SER A 593 13.02 21.16 6.22
C SER A 593 12.45 20.02 5.40
N ALA A 594 12.54 20.13 4.06
CA ALA A 594 11.91 19.18 3.15
C ALA A 594 12.16 17.72 3.54
N VAL A 595 11.06 16.98 3.69
CA VAL A 595 11.07 15.54 3.97
C VAL A 595 11.81 14.76 2.88
N THR A 596 12.66 13.82 3.29
CA THR A 596 13.39 12.94 2.39
C THR A 596 12.98 11.50 2.65
N VAL A 597 12.48 10.81 1.62
CA VAL A 597 12.28 9.36 1.62
C VAL A 597 13.38 8.75 0.78
N THR A 598 14.20 7.90 1.39
CA THR A 598 15.35 7.23 0.74
C THR A 598 15.37 5.76 1.10
N ASP A 599 15.74 4.92 0.15
CA ASP A 599 16.04 3.51 0.39
C ASP A 599 17.51 3.23 0.00
N SER A 600 18.09 2.17 0.57
CA SER A 600 19.50 1.79 0.38
C SER A 600 19.70 0.52 -0.46
N ASP A 601 18.67 -0.31 -0.62
CA ASP A 601 18.71 -1.48 -1.50
C ASP A 601 17.66 -1.43 -2.62
N SER A 602 16.56 -0.71 -2.43
CA SER A 602 15.45 -0.59 -3.40
C SER A 602 15.55 0.69 -4.25
N PRO A 603 15.54 0.61 -5.60
CA PRO A 603 15.64 1.79 -6.48
C PRO A 603 14.33 2.57 -6.61
N ASP A 604 13.20 1.91 -6.36
CA ASP A 604 11.84 2.43 -6.34
C ASP A 604 10.98 1.60 -5.37
N PHE A 605 9.76 2.07 -5.12
CA PHE A 605 8.83 1.51 -4.14
C PHE A 605 7.72 0.63 -4.78
N ASN A 606 7.98 -0.04 -5.91
CA ASN A 606 6.97 -0.81 -6.64
C ASN A 606 6.25 -1.87 -5.79
N GLY A 607 4.92 -1.87 -5.77
CA GLY A 607 4.13 -2.77 -4.93
C GLY A 607 4.04 -2.33 -3.46
N GLY A 608 4.84 -1.35 -3.06
CA GLY A 608 4.80 -0.72 -1.74
C GLY A 608 3.62 0.23 -1.56
N ASN A 609 3.66 1.00 -0.48
CA ASN A 609 2.65 2.02 -0.21
C ASN A 609 3.18 3.12 0.72
N VAL A 610 2.49 4.26 0.73
CA VAL A 610 2.45 5.15 1.90
C VAL A 610 1.09 5.03 2.57
N THR A 611 1.10 4.87 3.88
CA THR A 611 -0.08 4.80 4.76
C THR A 611 0.00 5.93 5.78
N VAL A 612 -1.02 6.77 5.84
CA VAL A 612 -1.11 7.91 6.75
C VAL A 612 -2.29 7.71 7.69
N ARG A 613 -2.05 7.85 8.99
CA ARG A 613 -3.00 7.47 10.04
C ARG A 613 -2.95 8.42 11.23
N ILE A 614 -4.12 8.78 11.76
CA ILE A 614 -4.21 9.47 13.06
C ILE A 614 -4.09 8.41 14.17
N THR A 615 -3.04 8.50 14.99
CA THR A 615 -2.71 7.51 16.03
C THR A 615 -3.06 7.96 17.44
N ALA A 616 -3.28 9.27 17.65
CA ALA A 616 -3.74 9.82 18.94
C ALA A 616 -4.72 10.98 18.76
N ASN A 617 -5.68 11.08 19.69
CA ASN A 617 -6.69 12.16 19.82
C ASN A 617 -7.67 12.35 18.64
N GLY A 618 -7.62 11.47 17.63
CA GLY A 618 -8.43 11.56 16.42
C GLY A 618 -9.95 11.56 16.65
N GLN A 619 -10.65 12.37 15.86
CA GLN A 619 -12.11 12.52 15.85
C GLN A 619 -12.65 12.04 14.50
N TYR A 620 -13.03 10.76 14.43
CA TYR A 620 -13.22 10.04 13.16
C TYR A 620 -14.18 10.71 12.15
N SER A 621 -15.25 11.38 12.62
CA SER A 621 -16.22 12.06 11.75
C SER A 621 -15.93 13.54 11.49
N GLN A 622 -14.78 14.04 11.95
CA GLN A 622 -14.37 15.45 11.82
C GLN A 622 -13.02 15.59 11.13
N ASP A 623 -12.04 14.77 11.54
CA ASP A 623 -10.68 14.80 10.98
C ASP A 623 -10.65 14.14 9.59
N ALA A 624 -9.82 14.71 8.70
CA ALA A 624 -9.56 14.20 7.37
C ALA A 624 -8.07 14.29 7.03
N LEU A 625 -7.52 13.25 6.42
CA LEU A 625 -6.19 13.22 5.82
C LEU A 625 -6.30 13.43 4.32
N GLY A 626 -5.33 14.12 3.71
CA GLY A 626 -5.39 14.47 2.29
C GLY A 626 -4.03 14.67 1.64
N ILE A 627 -4.07 15.21 0.42
CA ILE A 627 -2.90 15.51 -0.41
C ILE A 627 -3.11 16.89 -1.05
N ASP A 628 -2.15 17.79 -0.89
CA ASP A 628 -2.08 19.08 -1.57
C ASP A 628 -1.77 18.90 -3.06
N THR A 629 -2.67 19.41 -3.91
CA THR A 629 -2.56 19.38 -5.37
C THR A 629 -2.25 20.75 -5.99
N SER A 630 -1.87 21.75 -5.19
CA SER A 630 -1.40 23.05 -5.69
C SER A 630 0.04 23.03 -6.24
N GLY A 631 0.80 21.98 -5.92
CA GLY A 631 2.18 21.75 -6.37
C GLY A 631 2.29 20.84 -7.60
N THR A 632 3.33 19.99 -7.60
CA THR A 632 3.61 19.03 -8.69
C THR A 632 2.91 17.68 -8.54
N VAL A 633 2.10 17.49 -7.50
CA VAL A 633 1.27 16.31 -7.26
C VAL A 633 -0.13 16.56 -7.79
N ALA A 634 -0.68 15.63 -8.58
CA ALA A 634 -2.04 15.74 -9.09
C ALA A 634 -2.78 14.39 -9.02
N LEU A 635 -4.08 14.46 -8.75
CA LEU A 635 -4.97 13.32 -8.50
C LEU A 635 -6.04 13.25 -9.59
N SER A 636 -6.29 12.07 -10.17
CA SER A 636 -7.26 11.94 -11.27
C SER A 636 -8.72 12.11 -10.86
N SER A 637 -9.05 11.91 -9.58
CA SER A 637 -10.41 12.03 -9.03
C SER A 637 -10.41 12.48 -7.55
N GLY A 638 -9.56 13.43 -7.18
CA GLY A 638 -9.42 13.87 -5.78
C GLY A 638 -8.88 12.75 -4.87
N THR A 639 -9.22 12.77 -3.59
CA THR A 639 -8.77 11.78 -2.59
C THR A 639 -9.58 10.47 -2.58
N SER A 640 -10.52 10.27 -3.50
CA SER A 640 -11.34 9.05 -3.55
C SER A 640 -10.52 7.80 -3.91
N VAL A 641 -10.89 6.65 -3.34
CA VAL A 641 -10.31 5.34 -3.68
C VAL A 641 -10.41 5.09 -5.20
N GLY A 642 -9.33 4.61 -5.81
CA GLY A 642 -9.17 4.45 -7.26
C GLY A 642 -8.61 5.67 -7.99
N SER A 643 -8.45 6.81 -7.31
CA SER A 643 -7.80 8.00 -7.89
C SER A 643 -6.31 7.75 -8.13
N VAL A 644 -5.82 8.04 -9.33
CA VAL A 644 -4.41 7.88 -9.71
C VAL A 644 -3.60 9.06 -9.18
N VAL A 645 -2.51 8.76 -8.48
CA VAL A 645 -1.56 9.73 -7.93
C VAL A 645 -0.43 9.94 -8.92
N THR A 646 -0.29 11.17 -9.40
CA THR A 646 0.77 11.57 -10.33
C THR A 646 1.71 12.57 -9.67
N VAL A 647 3.01 12.48 -9.98
CA VAL A 647 4.05 13.43 -9.53
C VAL A 647 4.86 13.87 -10.73
N GLY A 648 4.83 15.18 -11.05
CA GLY A 648 5.43 15.72 -12.27
C GLY A 648 4.81 15.15 -13.55
N GLY A 649 3.51 14.81 -13.52
CA GLY A 649 2.79 14.19 -14.64
C GLY A 649 3.00 12.67 -14.80
N VAL A 650 3.86 12.04 -14.00
CA VAL A 650 4.09 10.59 -14.04
C VAL A 650 3.25 9.90 -12.95
N ALA A 651 2.44 8.91 -13.31
CA ALA A 651 1.62 8.14 -12.38
C ALA A 651 2.48 7.20 -11.52
N ILE A 652 2.57 7.46 -10.21
CA ILE A 652 3.38 6.68 -9.26
C ILE A 652 2.57 5.69 -8.43
N GLY A 653 1.24 5.85 -8.36
CA GLY A 653 0.41 5.06 -7.46
C GLY A 653 -1.08 5.32 -7.60
N VAL A 654 -1.87 4.67 -6.75
CA VAL A 654 -3.33 4.77 -6.70
C VAL A 654 -3.79 4.85 -5.25
N ILE A 655 -4.78 5.69 -4.95
CA ILE A 655 -5.38 5.78 -3.62
C ILE A 655 -6.20 4.51 -3.34
N ALA A 656 -5.86 3.81 -2.26
CA ALA A 656 -6.51 2.59 -1.78
C ALA A 656 -7.35 2.82 -0.50
N GLY A 657 -7.08 3.89 0.24
CA GLY A 657 -7.87 4.38 1.38
C GLY A 657 -7.91 5.91 1.37
N ASP A 658 -9.06 6.52 1.63
CA ASP A 658 -9.37 7.92 1.31
C ASP A 658 -9.08 8.94 2.42
N GLY A 659 -8.69 8.49 3.61
CA GLY A 659 -8.29 9.36 4.73
C GLY A 659 -9.43 10.02 5.50
N VAL A 660 -10.69 9.65 5.26
CA VAL A 660 -11.87 10.26 5.90
C VAL A 660 -12.66 9.25 6.74
N SER A 661 -13.58 9.72 7.58
CA SER A 661 -14.43 8.88 8.45
C SER A 661 -13.65 7.97 9.44
N GLY A 662 -12.38 8.30 9.71
CA GLY A 662 -11.47 7.47 10.51
C GLY A 662 -10.76 6.35 9.75
N HIS A 663 -10.84 6.33 8.41
CA HIS A 663 -10.00 5.48 7.57
C HIS A 663 -8.59 6.07 7.40
N ASP A 664 -7.60 5.19 7.24
CA ASP A 664 -6.24 5.59 6.90
C ASP A 664 -6.18 6.06 5.44
N LEU A 665 -5.41 7.11 5.15
CA LEU A 665 -5.11 7.52 3.77
C LEU A 665 -3.99 6.62 3.26
N VAL A 666 -4.29 5.78 2.27
CA VAL A 666 -3.35 4.78 1.73
C VAL A 666 -3.17 5.01 0.24
N ILE A 667 -1.92 5.07 -0.21
CA ILE A 667 -1.56 5.14 -1.63
C ILE A 667 -0.62 3.98 -1.93
N THR A 668 -1.06 3.04 -2.78
CA THR A 668 -0.23 1.93 -3.27
C THR A 668 0.62 2.37 -4.46
N PHE A 669 1.82 1.81 -4.61
CA PHE A 669 2.84 2.28 -5.54
C PHE A 669 3.09 1.34 -6.73
N ASN A 670 3.57 1.93 -7.83
CA ASN A 670 4.10 1.23 -9.01
C ASN A 670 5.59 1.61 -9.23
N SER A 671 6.26 1.01 -10.21
CA SER A 671 7.69 1.22 -10.52
C SER A 671 8.11 2.63 -10.96
N ASN A 672 7.19 3.59 -11.04
CA ASN A 672 7.53 5.01 -11.13
C ASN A 672 7.71 5.68 -9.75
N ALA A 673 7.35 5.03 -8.65
CA ALA A 673 7.47 5.56 -7.29
C ALA A 673 8.94 5.55 -6.82
N THR A 674 9.78 6.38 -7.43
CA THR A 674 11.18 6.53 -7.02
C THR A 674 11.28 7.34 -5.71
N PRO A 675 12.37 7.18 -4.91
CA PRO A 675 12.59 7.92 -3.67
C PRO A 675 12.30 9.43 -3.76
N ALA A 676 12.71 10.08 -4.85
CA ALA A 676 12.46 11.50 -5.09
C ALA A 676 10.97 11.83 -5.29
N ARG A 677 10.20 10.99 -5.99
CA ARG A 677 8.75 11.20 -6.20
C ARG A 677 7.94 10.88 -4.93
N VAL A 678 8.35 9.86 -4.17
CA VAL A 678 7.73 9.53 -2.87
C VAL A 678 8.01 10.64 -1.85
N SER A 679 9.22 11.23 -1.83
CA SER A 679 9.52 12.41 -1.01
C SER A 679 8.58 13.58 -1.30
N ILE A 680 8.33 13.88 -2.59
CA ILE A 680 7.39 14.94 -3.00
C ILE A 680 5.95 14.62 -2.59
N LEU A 681 5.52 13.35 -2.69
CA LEU A 681 4.19 12.94 -2.22
C LEU A 681 4.05 13.10 -0.69
N VAL A 682 5.05 12.71 0.09
CA VAL A 682 5.03 12.85 1.56
C VAL A 682 5.01 14.34 1.97
N ALA A 683 5.76 15.20 1.27
CA ALA A 683 5.71 16.66 1.45
C ALA A 683 4.35 17.30 1.07
N ALA A 684 3.54 16.59 0.27
CA ALA A 684 2.20 17.02 -0.11
C ALA A 684 1.10 16.52 0.84
N LEU A 685 1.39 15.66 1.82
CA LEU A 685 0.36 15.15 2.72
C LEU A 685 -0.21 16.26 3.62
N THR A 686 -1.53 16.24 3.82
CA THR A 686 -2.27 17.24 4.61
C THR A 686 -3.16 16.64 5.69
N PHE A 687 -3.45 17.46 6.70
CA PHE A 687 -4.51 17.26 7.69
C PHE A 687 -5.56 18.37 7.58
N ASN A 688 -6.81 18.04 7.81
CA ASN A 688 -7.94 18.98 7.91
C ASN A 688 -8.90 18.52 9.01
N ASN A 689 -9.71 19.43 9.55
CA ASN A 689 -10.86 19.09 10.39
C ASN A 689 -12.10 19.88 9.92
N GLY A 690 -13.23 19.19 9.73
CA GLY A 690 -14.49 19.76 9.22
C GLY A 690 -15.49 20.22 10.29
N SER A 691 -15.10 20.25 11.57
CA SER A 691 -15.95 20.72 12.67
C SER A 691 -15.91 22.25 12.80
N SER A 692 -17.03 22.83 13.24
CA SER A 692 -17.09 24.21 13.75
C SER A 692 -16.82 24.32 15.26
N ASP A 693 -16.59 23.19 15.94
CA ASP A 693 -15.98 23.08 17.27
C ASP A 693 -15.05 21.84 17.25
N PRO A 694 -13.76 22.00 16.92
CA PRO A 694 -12.79 20.92 16.86
C PRO A 694 -12.09 20.76 18.21
N GLY A 695 -12.26 19.60 18.85
CA GLY A 695 -11.63 19.32 20.14
C GLY A 695 -10.12 19.60 20.13
N THR A 696 -9.66 20.46 21.04
CA THR A 696 -8.35 21.16 21.00
C THR A 696 -7.12 20.28 21.27
N ALA A 697 -7.29 18.99 21.55
CA ALA A 697 -6.17 18.07 21.77
C ALA A 697 -5.42 17.79 20.46
N SER A 698 -4.13 18.15 20.40
CA SER A 698 -3.28 17.95 19.22
C SER A 698 -3.33 16.50 18.71
N ARG A 699 -3.45 16.31 17.40
CA ARG A 699 -3.48 14.99 16.76
C ARG A 699 -2.07 14.49 16.53
N THR A 700 -1.81 13.22 16.78
CA THR A 700 -0.58 12.58 16.26
C THR A 700 -0.93 11.90 14.95
N VAL A 701 -0.24 12.28 13.87
CA VAL A 701 -0.35 11.67 12.55
C VAL A 701 0.92 10.87 12.27
N ASN A 702 0.77 9.57 12.09
CA ASN A 702 1.83 8.68 11.64
C ASN A 702 1.80 8.60 10.11
N VAL A 703 2.95 8.79 9.47
CA VAL A 703 3.17 8.51 8.04
C VAL A 703 4.12 7.32 7.97
N SER A 704 3.63 6.19 7.48
CA SER A 704 4.39 4.96 7.27
C SER A 704 4.65 4.76 5.78
N VAL A 705 5.89 4.47 5.38
CA VAL A 705 6.26 4.10 4.02
C VAL A 705 6.74 2.65 4.02
N ASN A 706 6.18 1.86 3.12
CA ASN A 706 6.57 0.49 2.82
C ASN A 706 7.22 0.41 1.43
N ASP A 707 8.33 -0.32 1.37
CA ASP A 707 9.15 -0.64 0.19
C ASP A 707 8.45 -1.39 -0.95
N GLY A 708 7.45 -2.23 -0.65
CA GLY A 708 6.91 -3.27 -1.55
C GLY A 708 7.51 -4.66 -1.36
N HIS A 709 8.46 -4.77 -0.44
CA HIS A 709 9.39 -5.89 -0.26
C HIS A 709 9.45 -6.43 1.19
N GLY A 710 8.67 -5.85 2.09
CA GLY A 710 8.35 -6.37 3.43
C GLY A 710 8.81 -5.50 4.60
N ALA A 711 9.58 -4.44 4.36
CA ALA A 711 10.10 -3.54 5.37
C ALA A 711 9.45 -2.14 5.29
N SER A 712 9.27 -1.52 6.45
CA SER A 712 8.61 -0.22 6.56
C SER A 712 9.24 0.62 7.66
N SER A 713 9.24 1.93 7.47
CA SER A 713 9.49 2.89 8.55
C SER A 713 8.34 3.88 8.66
N SER A 714 8.29 4.63 9.76
CA SER A 714 7.32 5.70 9.91
C SER A 714 7.88 6.92 10.63
N GLY A 715 7.33 8.10 10.29
CA GLY A 715 7.50 9.34 11.02
C GLY A 715 6.22 9.76 11.71
N ASN A 716 6.32 10.50 12.82
CA ASN A 716 5.18 11.09 13.51
C ASN A 716 5.24 12.63 13.44
N VAL A 717 4.15 13.22 12.96
CA VAL A 717 3.86 14.65 12.98
C VAL A 717 2.83 14.93 14.07
N VAL A 718 2.95 16.04 14.79
CA VAL A 718 1.93 16.48 15.74
C VAL A 718 1.18 17.65 15.12
N VAL A 719 -0.11 17.49 14.83
CA VAL A 719 -0.93 18.60 14.35
C VAL A 719 -1.57 19.28 15.56
N SER A 720 -1.12 20.49 15.87
CA SER A 720 -1.74 21.34 16.90
C SER A 720 -3.07 21.90 16.41
N ILE A 721 -4.10 21.90 17.27
CA ILE A 721 -5.46 22.36 16.93
C ILE A 721 -5.74 23.69 17.62
N ALA A 722 -5.90 24.76 16.83
CA ALA A 722 -6.29 26.08 17.30
C ALA A 722 -7.78 26.31 17.00
N ALA A 723 -8.62 26.21 18.04
CA ALA A 723 -10.04 26.55 17.97
C ALA A 723 -10.26 28.07 17.84
N VAL A 724 -11.47 28.44 17.40
CA VAL A 724 -11.92 29.82 17.15
C VAL A 724 -13.30 29.99 17.79
N ASN A 725 -13.42 30.90 18.77
CA ASN A 725 -14.64 31.13 19.54
C ASN A 725 -15.84 31.54 18.67
N ASP A 726 -16.95 30.81 18.67
CA ASP A 726 -18.24 31.26 18.14
C ASP A 726 -19.07 31.99 19.20
N ALA A 727 -19.93 32.91 18.74
CA ALA A 727 -20.73 33.75 19.63
C ALA A 727 -21.82 32.94 20.38
N PRO A 728 -22.06 33.22 21.67
CA PRO A 728 -22.91 32.38 22.51
C PRO A 728 -24.37 32.48 22.06
N THR A 729 -25.01 31.34 21.82
CA THR A 729 -26.40 31.29 21.37
C THR A 729 -27.36 31.52 22.52
N ALA A 730 -28.41 32.29 22.26
CA ALA A 730 -29.44 32.63 23.23
C ALA A 730 -30.81 32.80 22.59
N THR A 731 -31.84 32.23 23.21
CA THR A 731 -33.24 32.46 22.89
C THR A 731 -34.04 32.66 24.16
N ALA A 732 -35.15 33.41 24.08
CA ALA A 732 -36.16 33.52 25.11
C ALA A 732 -37.47 34.05 24.49
N THR A 733 -38.57 33.94 25.23
CA THR A 733 -39.90 34.44 24.84
C THR A 733 -40.37 35.50 25.83
N GLY A 734 -40.75 36.68 25.34
CA GLY A 734 -41.41 37.70 26.16
C GLY A 734 -42.83 37.30 26.54
N ARG A 735 -43.17 37.33 27.82
CA ARG A 735 -44.52 36.97 28.33
C ARG A 735 -45.58 38.05 28.12
N ASN A 736 -45.18 39.32 27.99
CA ASN A 736 -46.07 40.48 27.89
C ASN A 736 -47.19 40.53 28.96
N PRO A 737 -46.88 40.40 30.26
CA PRO A 737 -47.89 40.31 31.32
C PRO A 737 -48.59 41.65 31.59
N ALA A 738 -49.80 41.61 32.15
CA ALA A 738 -50.35 42.75 32.89
C ALA A 738 -49.88 42.70 34.36
N PHE A 739 -49.68 43.86 34.98
CA PHE A 739 -49.34 44.01 36.41
C PHE A 739 -50.23 45.10 37.02
N THR A 740 -50.88 44.80 38.15
CA THR A 740 -51.69 45.77 38.90
C THR A 740 -50.91 46.26 40.13
N ILE A 741 -51.05 47.54 40.49
CA ILE A 741 -50.47 48.04 41.75
C ILE A 741 -50.97 47.20 42.94
N GLY A 742 -50.04 46.65 43.72
CA GLY A 742 -50.33 45.83 44.90
C GLY A 742 -50.36 44.31 44.65
N ASP A 743 -50.36 43.87 43.39
CA ASP A 743 -50.27 42.44 43.04
C ASP A 743 -48.85 41.86 43.27
N ALA A 744 -48.75 40.54 43.21
CA ALA A 744 -47.48 39.84 43.19
C ALA A 744 -46.69 40.13 41.89
N ALA A 745 -45.36 40.05 41.97
CA ALA A 745 -44.47 40.32 40.84
C ALA A 745 -44.69 39.32 39.67
N VAL A 746 -44.79 39.83 38.44
CA VAL A 746 -45.13 39.05 37.25
C VAL A 746 -43.90 38.63 36.46
N GLN A 747 -43.85 37.38 35.98
CA GLN A 747 -42.73 36.88 35.18
C GLN A 747 -42.63 37.61 33.84
N VAL A 748 -41.41 38.03 33.49
CA VAL A 748 -41.11 38.81 32.29
C VAL A 748 -40.85 37.92 31.08
N PHE A 749 -40.11 36.81 31.26
CA PHE A 749 -39.73 35.90 30.17
C PHE A 749 -40.16 34.45 30.44
N SER A 750 -40.12 33.62 29.40
CA SER A 750 -40.26 32.17 29.43
C SER A 750 -39.43 31.51 28.33
N GLY A 751 -39.23 30.19 28.42
CA GLY A 751 -38.56 29.40 27.38
C GLY A 751 -37.08 29.76 27.14
N ALA A 752 -36.44 30.48 28.07
CA ALA A 752 -35.07 30.93 27.86
C ALA A 752 -34.07 29.78 27.77
N SER A 753 -33.25 29.76 26.72
CA SER A 753 -32.23 28.74 26.42
C SER A 753 -30.92 29.43 26.04
N PHE A 754 -29.80 28.95 26.59
CA PHE A 754 -28.46 29.49 26.33
C PHE A 754 -27.45 28.36 26.12
N SER A 755 -26.53 28.54 25.16
CA SER A 755 -25.34 27.71 25.00
C SER A 755 -24.14 28.58 24.62
N THR A 756 -22.98 28.26 25.16
CA THR A 756 -21.68 28.87 24.82
C THR A 756 -21.12 28.40 23.48
N VAL A 757 -21.86 27.58 22.72
CA VAL A 757 -21.37 26.83 21.55
C VAL A 757 -20.33 25.77 21.95
N GLU A 758 -19.09 26.14 22.29
CA GLU A 758 -18.04 25.16 22.61
C GLU A 758 -18.09 24.66 24.07
N ALA A 759 -17.50 23.49 24.28
CA ALA A 759 -17.40 22.85 25.58
C ALA A 759 -16.31 23.46 26.49
N GLY A 760 -16.63 23.62 27.78
CA GLY A 760 -15.70 24.15 28.80
C GLY A 760 -15.74 25.68 28.97
N GLN A 761 -16.46 26.37 28.10
CA GLN A 761 -16.78 27.80 28.15
C GLN A 761 -17.78 28.14 29.28
N SER A 762 -17.96 29.43 29.56
CA SER A 762 -18.94 29.92 30.52
C SER A 762 -19.46 31.32 30.17
N LEU A 763 -20.71 31.62 30.55
CA LEU A 763 -21.35 32.91 30.28
C LEU A 763 -20.89 33.95 31.32
N LEU A 764 -20.26 35.02 30.86
CA LEU A 764 -19.71 36.09 31.71
C LEU A 764 -20.69 37.25 31.92
N GLN A 765 -21.56 37.55 30.95
CA GLN A 765 -22.44 38.72 31.03
C GLN A 765 -23.80 38.50 30.33
N LEU A 766 -24.86 39.04 30.94
CA LEU A 766 -26.15 39.31 30.30
C LEU A 766 -26.47 40.80 30.42
N THR A 767 -26.98 41.41 29.36
CA THR A 767 -27.42 42.81 29.38
C THR A 767 -28.91 42.89 29.03
N LEU A 768 -29.66 43.63 29.83
CA LEU A 768 -31.06 43.96 29.56
C LEU A 768 -31.25 45.48 29.51
N THR A 769 -32.32 45.92 28.86
CA THR A 769 -32.85 47.27 29.00
C THR A 769 -34.28 47.24 29.49
N VAL A 770 -34.71 48.26 30.24
CA VAL A 770 -36.10 48.50 30.63
C VAL A 770 -36.48 49.92 30.23
N SER A 771 -37.34 50.07 29.23
CA SER A 771 -37.80 51.38 28.74
C SER A 771 -39.22 51.71 29.21
N GLY A 772 -39.51 53.01 29.32
CA GLY A 772 -40.80 53.52 29.78
C GLY A 772 -40.89 53.69 31.29
N LEU A 773 -39.76 53.89 31.97
CA LEU A 773 -39.70 54.09 33.43
C LEU A 773 -40.22 55.48 33.84
N HIS A 774 -40.81 55.56 35.03
CA HIS A 774 -41.33 56.78 35.65
C HIS A 774 -40.77 57.01 37.06
N ASP A 775 -40.63 55.97 37.88
CA ASP A 775 -39.97 55.98 39.19
C ASP A 775 -39.15 54.70 39.38
N GLY A 776 -37.91 54.73 38.89
CA GLY A 776 -36.96 53.63 39.06
C GLY A 776 -36.63 53.27 40.52
N SER A 777 -37.05 54.04 41.53
CA SER A 777 -36.90 53.66 42.94
C SER A 777 -37.99 52.69 43.41
N SER A 778 -39.18 52.76 42.81
CA SER A 778 -40.32 51.88 43.06
C SER A 778 -40.47 50.75 42.03
N GLU A 779 -39.98 50.97 40.82
CA GLU A 779 -39.96 49.97 39.74
C GLU A 779 -38.79 49.01 39.93
N ILE A 780 -39.11 47.73 40.15
CA ILE A 780 -38.17 46.71 40.61
C ILE A 780 -38.26 45.47 39.73
N LEU A 781 -37.12 45.05 39.19
CA LEU A 781 -36.97 43.68 38.71
C LEU A 781 -36.52 42.78 39.86
N THR A 782 -37.14 41.61 40.04
CA THR A 782 -36.51 40.54 40.82
C THR A 782 -35.61 39.77 39.89
N ILE A 783 -34.31 39.75 40.17
CA ILE A 783 -33.30 39.03 39.39
C ILE A 783 -32.54 38.12 40.35
N ASP A 784 -32.59 36.81 40.08
CA ASP A 784 -31.79 35.81 40.80
C ASP A 784 -31.90 35.92 42.34
N GLY A 785 -33.15 36.02 42.82
CA GLY A 785 -33.50 36.15 44.23
C GLY A 785 -33.40 37.57 44.82
N SER A 786 -32.71 38.51 44.17
CA SER A 786 -32.55 39.89 44.64
C SER A 786 -33.55 40.86 44.00
N SER A 787 -34.06 41.81 44.78
CA SER A 787 -34.80 42.96 44.24
C SER A 787 -33.83 44.02 43.71
N VAL A 788 -33.93 44.33 42.42
CA VAL A 788 -33.13 45.31 41.68
C VAL A 788 -34.02 46.51 41.35
N ALA A 789 -33.93 47.57 42.16
CA ALA A 789 -34.53 48.86 41.83
C ALA A 789 -33.85 49.46 40.59
N LEU A 790 -34.63 50.00 39.67
CA LEU A 790 -34.18 50.51 38.37
C LEU A 790 -33.68 51.97 38.45
N THR A 791 -32.90 52.31 39.49
CA THR A 791 -32.28 53.63 39.68
C THR A 791 -30.87 53.72 39.07
N ASN A 792 -30.48 54.92 38.65
CA ASN A 792 -29.15 55.15 38.09
C ASN A 792 -28.03 54.97 39.13
N GLY A 793 -27.06 54.11 38.85
CA GLY A 793 -25.94 53.81 39.73
C GLY A 793 -26.23 52.77 40.81
N ASN A 794 -27.40 52.10 40.77
CA ASN A 794 -27.65 50.97 41.66
C ASN A 794 -26.70 49.80 41.32
N THR A 795 -26.03 49.24 42.32
CA THR A 795 -25.15 48.08 42.19
C THR A 795 -25.31 47.14 43.37
N LEU A 796 -25.46 45.84 43.12
CA LEU A 796 -25.62 44.81 44.14
C LEU A 796 -25.13 43.44 43.67
N THR A 797 -24.95 42.51 44.60
CA THR A 797 -24.73 41.08 44.30
C THR A 797 -26.06 40.32 44.44
N SER A 798 -26.36 39.41 43.51
CA SER A 798 -27.57 38.58 43.58
C SER A 798 -27.49 37.52 44.68
N ALA A 799 -28.64 37.19 45.26
CA ALA A 799 -28.73 36.25 46.39
C ALA A 799 -28.64 34.77 45.97
N GLY A 800 -29.00 34.42 44.72
CA GLY A 800 -28.99 33.05 44.22
C GLY A 800 -27.62 32.56 43.77
N ASN A 801 -27.04 33.20 42.75
CA ASN A 801 -25.83 32.78 42.06
C ASN A 801 -24.65 33.78 42.18
N GLY A 802 -24.77 34.84 42.99
CA GLY A 802 -23.67 35.77 43.26
C GLY A 802 -23.31 36.71 42.10
N LEU A 803 -24.25 36.96 41.18
CA LEU A 803 -24.08 37.84 40.02
C LEU A 803 -23.88 39.28 40.47
N SER A 804 -22.91 39.99 39.90
CA SER A 804 -22.75 41.43 40.07
C SER A 804 -23.74 42.14 39.14
N ILE A 805 -24.79 42.71 39.70
CA ILE A 805 -25.82 43.45 38.95
C ILE A 805 -25.54 44.94 39.08
N SER A 806 -25.57 45.65 37.96
CA SER A 806 -25.44 47.11 37.89
C SER A 806 -26.55 47.71 37.03
N VAL A 807 -27.02 48.89 37.41
CA VAL A 807 -28.05 49.65 36.70
C VAL A 807 -27.52 51.04 36.36
N SER A 808 -27.68 51.44 35.11
CA SER A 808 -27.52 52.83 34.65
C SER A 808 -28.79 53.28 33.96
N VAL A 809 -29.18 54.55 34.10
CA VAL A 809 -30.44 55.07 33.52
C VAL A 809 -30.14 56.31 32.69
N SER A 810 -30.61 56.30 31.44
CA SER A 810 -30.52 57.42 30.51
C SER A 810 -31.81 57.54 29.71
N GLY A 811 -32.35 58.76 29.57
CA GLY A 811 -33.53 59.02 28.73
C GLY A 811 -34.81 58.25 29.10
N GLY A 812 -34.98 57.83 30.36
CA GLY A 812 -36.13 56.98 30.78
C GLY A 812 -35.97 55.49 30.46
N VAL A 813 -34.75 55.06 30.12
CA VAL A 813 -34.38 53.65 29.91
C VAL A 813 -33.30 53.25 30.91
N ALA A 814 -33.54 52.21 31.70
CA ALA A 814 -32.51 51.55 32.49
C ALA A 814 -31.78 50.52 31.63
N THR A 815 -30.45 50.51 31.64
CA THR A 815 -29.62 49.38 31.22
C THR A 815 -29.21 48.61 32.47
N VAL A 816 -29.57 47.33 32.53
CA VAL A 816 -29.31 46.43 33.65
C VAL A 816 -28.31 45.37 33.19
N THR A 817 -27.09 45.43 33.72
CA THR A 817 -26.00 44.53 33.36
C THR A 817 -25.73 43.54 34.48
N LEU A 818 -25.83 42.25 34.19
CA LEU A 818 -25.53 41.13 35.08
C LEU A 818 -24.17 40.57 34.67
N VAL A 819 -23.19 40.62 35.56
CA VAL A 819 -21.86 40.01 35.35
C VAL A 819 -21.71 38.80 36.28
N SER A 820 -21.18 37.69 35.75
CA SER A 820 -20.87 36.48 36.51
C SER A 820 -19.36 36.17 36.45
N SER A 821 -18.88 35.30 37.35
CA SER A 821 -17.52 34.73 37.28
C SER A 821 -17.40 33.51 36.34
N GLY A 822 -18.37 33.32 35.45
CA GLY A 822 -18.55 32.13 34.61
C GLY A 822 -19.73 31.28 35.08
N MET A 823 -20.91 31.49 34.49
CA MET A 823 -22.12 30.70 34.77
C MET A 823 -22.50 29.77 33.61
N SER A 824 -23.22 28.69 33.91
CA SER A 824 -23.69 27.75 32.88
C SER A 824 -24.86 28.31 32.08
N GLY A 825 -25.08 27.80 30.86
CA GLY A 825 -26.27 28.10 30.07
C GLY A 825 -27.58 27.78 30.80
N ALA A 826 -27.62 26.67 31.55
CA ALA A 826 -28.78 26.31 32.38
C ALA A 826 -29.01 27.30 33.55
N THR A 827 -27.94 27.85 34.13
CA THR A 827 -28.01 28.93 35.13
C THR A 827 -28.59 30.20 34.50
N ALA A 828 -28.07 30.62 33.34
CA ALA A 828 -28.58 31.79 32.61
C ALA A 828 -30.06 31.63 32.22
N SER A 829 -30.45 30.45 31.73
CA SER A 829 -31.85 30.07 31.49
C SER A 829 -32.70 30.23 32.75
N SER A 830 -32.25 29.71 33.90
CA SER A 830 -32.98 29.83 35.17
C SER A 830 -33.14 31.29 35.60
N VAL A 831 -32.05 32.07 35.54
CA VAL A 831 -32.03 33.50 35.88
C VAL A 831 -33.00 34.29 35.01
N VAL A 832 -32.96 34.13 33.68
CA VAL A 832 -33.82 34.89 32.75
C VAL A 832 -35.29 34.47 32.83
N ASN A 833 -35.59 33.17 32.92
CA ASN A 833 -36.96 32.69 33.17
C ASN A 833 -37.48 33.11 34.56
N GLY A 834 -36.58 33.36 35.51
CA GLY A 834 -36.88 33.82 36.87
C GLY A 834 -37.07 35.33 37.01
N ILE A 835 -36.79 36.15 35.97
CA ILE A 835 -36.98 37.61 36.05
C ILE A 835 -38.47 37.94 36.23
N THR A 836 -38.80 38.63 37.31
CA THR A 836 -40.13 39.22 37.54
C THR A 836 -40.07 40.74 37.60
N TYR A 837 -41.16 41.40 37.26
CA TYR A 837 -41.36 42.84 37.41
C TYR A 837 -42.41 43.12 38.50
N ARG A 838 -42.19 44.19 39.29
CA ARG A 838 -43.20 44.83 40.14
C ARG A 838 -42.96 46.34 40.22
N ASP A 839 -44.03 47.10 40.44
CA ASP A 839 -43.97 48.46 40.97
C ASP A 839 -44.40 48.42 42.44
N SER A 840 -43.68 49.08 43.34
CA SER A 840 -44.03 49.20 44.77
C SER A 840 -44.45 50.59 45.23
N SER A 841 -44.71 51.52 44.30
CA SER A 841 -45.24 52.84 44.63
C SER A 841 -46.73 52.78 44.99
N SER A 842 -47.17 53.63 45.91
CA SER A 842 -48.59 53.81 46.26
C SER A 842 -49.35 54.76 45.30
N SER A 843 -48.71 55.17 44.21
CA SER A 843 -49.23 56.16 43.26
C SER A 843 -48.58 56.00 41.87
N ALA A 844 -48.46 54.76 41.37
CA ALA A 844 -47.77 54.47 40.11
C ALA A 844 -48.45 55.15 38.91
N ILE A 845 -47.64 55.47 37.90
CA ILE A 845 -48.11 55.95 36.59
C ILE A 845 -48.25 54.75 35.66
N GLY A 846 -49.49 54.41 35.30
CA GLY A 846 -49.78 53.29 34.39
C GLY A 846 -49.18 53.46 32.99
N GLY A 847 -48.97 52.35 32.29
CA GLY A 847 -48.37 52.33 30.94
C GLY A 847 -47.56 51.08 30.65
N SER A 848 -46.93 51.02 29.48
CA SER A 848 -46.04 49.92 29.11
C SER A 848 -44.64 50.11 29.71
N ARG A 849 -44.07 49.03 30.25
CA ARG A 849 -42.63 48.87 30.52
C ARG A 849 -42.10 47.78 29.61
N VAL A 850 -41.13 48.09 28.74
CA VAL A 850 -40.57 47.09 27.83
C VAL A 850 -39.21 46.63 28.35
N VAL A 851 -39.17 45.41 28.87
CA VAL A 851 -37.91 44.74 29.25
C VAL A 851 -37.38 43.99 28.03
N THR A 852 -36.16 44.32 27.58
CA THR A 852 -35.51 43.66 26.44
C THR A 852 -34.22 43.00 26.89
N LEU A 853 -34.01 41.73 26.56
CA LEU A 853 -32.69 41.10 26.64
C LEU A 853 -31.91 41.52 25.37
N THR A 854 -30.80 42.25 25.56
CA THR A 854 -30.09 42.96 24.49
C THR A 854 -28.72 42.36 24.15
N SER A 855 -28.06 41.66 25.06
CA SER A 855 -26.88 40.85 24.73
C SER A 855 -26.60 39.74 25.74
N VAL A 856 -25.85 38.74 25.27
CA VAL A 856 -25.17 37.72 26.06
C VAL A 856 -23.69 37.68 25.66
N ARG A 857 -22.80 37.42 26.60
CA ARG A 857 -21.35 37.28 26.36
C ARG A 857 -20.73 36.16 27.18
N ASP A 858 -19.78 35.43 26.59
CA ASP A 858 -19.05 34.31 27.20
C ASP A 858 -17.57 34.62 27.49
N SER A 859 -16.79 33.54 27.66
CA SER A 859 -15.40 33.52 28.10
C SER A 859 -14.36 33.36 26.99
N GLY A 860 -14.73 33.01 25.76
CA GLY A 860 -13.77 32.56 24.74
C GLY A 860 -13.01 33.71 24.06
N GLY A 861 -13.55 34.92 24.15
CA GLY A 861 -12.94 36.13 23.62
C GLY A 861 -12.97 36.22 22.09
N THR A 862 -12.03 36.98 21.53
CA THR A 862 -11.98 37.33 20.10
C THR A 862 -10.66 36.98 19.41
N GLY A 863 -9.93 36.01 19.98
CA GLY A 863 -8.71 35.48 19.38
C GLY A 863 -8.99 34.78 18.05
N ASN A 864 -8.01 34.78 17.13
CA ASN A 864 -8.06 34.08 15.83
C ASN A 864 -9.26 34.42 14.92
N GLY A 865 -9.99 35.50 15.19
CA GLY A 865 -11.20 35.90 14.45
C GLY A 865 -12.52 35.48 15.10
N GLY A 866 -12.49 34.89 16.30
CA GLY A 866 -13.69 34.52 17.06
C GLY A 866 -14.47 35.70 17.63
N ALA A 867 -15.65 35.43 18.18
CA ALA A 867 -16.56 36.41 18.75
C ALA A 867 -17.17 35.90 20.06
N ASP A 868 -17.12 36.68 21.14
CA ASP A 868 -17.62 36.27 22.47
C ASP A 868 -19.03 36.76 22.81
N THR A 869 -19.67 37.53 21.93
CA THR A 869 -20.88 38.31 22.24
C THR A 869 -21.94 38.16 21.17
N THR A 870 -23.15 37.75 21.57
CA THR A 870 -24.35 37.77 20.71
C THR A 870 -25.25 38.96 21.10
N ILE A 871 -25.65 39.73 20.09
CA ILE A 871 -26.60 40.84 20.21
C ILE A 871 -28.04 40.30 20.03
N LEU A 872 -28.96 40.78 20.86
CA LEU A 872 -30.33 40.30 20.97
C LEU A 872 -31.33 41.47 20.95
N ALA A 873 -32.60 41.15 20.67
CA ALA A 873 -33.71 42.09 20.70
C ALA A 873 -34.99 41.45 21.30
N VAL A 874 -34.83 40.56 22.27
CA VAL A 874 -35.95 39.77 22.84
C VAL A 874 -36.69 40.62 23.87
N ALA A 875 -37.82 41.19 23.47
CA ALA A 875 -38.60 42.12 24.28
C ALA A 875 -39.83 41.47 24.95
N SER A 876 -40.22 42.03 26.10
CA SER A 876 -41.45 41.73 26.83
C SER A 876 -42.06 43.03 27.37
N SER A 877 -43.26 43.38 26.92
CA SER A 877 -44.00 44.57 27.34
C SER A 877 -44.91 44.25 28.53
N ILE A 878 -44.51 44.62 29.75
CA ILE A 878 -45.41 44.62 30.90
C ILE A 878 -46.39 45.79 30.76
N MET A 879 -47.69 45.56 30.91
CA MET A 879 -48.70 46.61 31.00
C MET A 879 -49.02 46.89 32.47
N VAL A 880 -48.63 48.06 32.99
CA VAL A 880 -48.91 48.49 34.36
C VAL A 880 -50.27 49.16 34.42
N GLY A 881 -51.20 48.55 35.17
CA GLY A 881 -52.53 49.07 35.48
C GLY A 881 -52.65 49.54 36.92
N VAL A 882 -53.60 50.44 37.17
CA VAL A 882 -53.98 50.92 38.51
C VAL A 882 -55.44 50.53 38.77
N VAL A 883 -55.92 50.68 40.02
CA VAL A 883 -57.33 50.42 40.37
C VAL A 883 -57.95 51.63 41.07
N PRO A 884 -59.29 51.77 41.03
CA PRO A 884 -59.98 52.75 41.85
C PRO A 884 -59.77 52.51 43.34
N VAL A 885 -59.70 53.59 44.12
CA VAL A 885 -59.64 53.56 45.58
C VAL A 885 -60.88 54.24 46.15
N VAL A 886 -61.52 53.57 47.11
CA VAL A 886 -62.63 54.10 47.91
C VAL A 886 -62.21 54.08 49.37
N SER A 887 -62.54 55.14 50.13
CA SER A 887 -62.34 55.15 51.58
C SER A 887 -63.55 55.73 52.30
N VAL A 888 -64.09 54.96 53.24
CA VAL A 888 -65.22 55.35 54.10
C VAL A 888 -64.79 56.20 55.29
N SER A 889 -65.71 57.00 55.82
CA SER A 889 -65.52 57.74 57.08
C SER A 889 -65.70 56.83 58.30
N GLY A 890 -64.95 57.11 59.37
CA GLY A 890 -65.00 56.32 60.60
C GLY A 890 -66.35 56.36 61.33
N GLY A 891 -66.51 55.44 62.29
CA GLY A 891 -67.73 55.28 63.07
C GLY A 891 -68.87 54.61 62.31
N SER A 892 -70.10 54.86 62.78
CA SER A 892 -71.34 54.30 62.22
C SER A 892 -72.29 55.42 61.82
N SER A 893 -73.16 55.17 60.83
CA SER A 893 -74.43 55.90 60.73
C SER A 893 -75.46 55.31 61.70
N ALA A 894 -76.47 56.08 62.08
CA ALA A 894 -77.57 55.63 62.92
C ALA A 894 -78.91 55.85 62.22
N PHE A 895 -79.76 54.83 62.23
CA PHE A 895 -81.13 54.85 61.74
C PHE A 895 -82.09 54.58 62.90
N THR A 896 -83.21 55.28 62.91
CA THR A 896 -84.27 55.15 63.92
C THR A 896 -85.61 54.99 63.22
N ALA A 897 -86.41 54.01 63.64
CA ALA A 897 -87.75 53.77 63.11
C ALA A 897 -88.70 54.96 63.38
N GLY A 898 -89.73 55.12 62.56
CA GLY A 898 -90.83 56.05 62.84
C GLY A 898 -91.81 55.50 63.88
N ASP A 899 -92.35 56.37 64.75
CA ASP A 899 -93.51 56.07 65.59
C ASP A 899 -94.79 56.35 64.79
N ASN A 900 -95.59 55.32 64.51
CA ASN A 900 -96.85 55.38 63.75
C ASN A 900 -96.75 56.06 62.36
N MET A 901 -95.55 56.14 61.78
CA MET A 901 -95.29 56.78 60.48
C MET A 901 -94.10 56.15 59.76
N ALA A 902 -93.99 56.39 58.45
CA ALA A 902 -92.87 55.90 57.65
C ALA A 902 -91.53 56.49 58.14
N SER A 903 -90.55 55.62 58.35
CA SER A 903 -89.20 55.97 58.79
C SER A 903 -88.49 56.94 57.85
N THR A 904 -87.65 57.82 58.38
CA THR A 904 -86.85 58.76 57.58
C THR A 904 -85.53 58.12 57.14
N PRO A 905 -85.23 58.02 55.82
CA PRO A 905 -83.97 57.43 55.36
C PRO A 905 -82.74 58.25 55.78
N VAL A 906 -81.65 57.56 56.15
CA VAL A 906 -80.40 58.19 56.61
C VAL A 906 -79.25 57.92 55.64
N ALA A 907 -78.36 58.89 55.43
CA ALA A 907 -77.20 58.71 54.56
C ALA A 907 -76.22 57.67 55.14
N VAL A 908 -75.76 56.73 54.32
CA VAL A 908 -74.88 55.65 54.78
C VAL A 908 -73.46 56.16 55.07
N ASP A 909 -72.91 57.02 54.22
CA ASP A 909 -71.64 57.71 54.48
C ASP A 909 -71.52 59.01 53.67
N SER A 910 -71.81 60.16 54.29
CA SER A 910 -71.65 61.47 53.65
C SER A 910 -70.20 61.95 53.55
N GLY A 911 -69.24 61.27 54.17
CA GLY A 911 -67.83 61.67 54.26
C GLY A 911 -66.88 60.97 53.28
N MET A 912 -67.25 59.79 52.75
CA MET A 912 -66.37 58.94 51.94
C MET A 912 -65.69 59.63 50.76
N THR A 913 -64.55 59.12 50.30
CA THR A 913 -63.86 59.63 49.10
C THR A 913 -63.59 58.55 48.06
N VAL A 914 -63.53 58.96 46.79
CA VAL A 914 -63.28 58.10 45.63
C VAL A 914 -62.20 58.74 44.76
N THR A 915 -61.15 57.98 44.45
CA THR A 915 -60.00 58.45 43.67
C THR A 915 -59.47 57.35 42.75
N ASP A 916 -59.02 57.73 41.55
CA ASP A 916 -58.30 56.87 40.62
C ASP A 916 -57.21 57.73 39.93
N THR A 917 -56.07 57.13 39.57
CA THR A 917 -54.92 57.82 38.98
C THR A 917 -54.69 57.55 37.49
N ALA A 918 -55.43 56.62 36.88
CA ALA A 918 -55.43 56.38 35.43
C ALA A 918 -56.77 56.75 34.78
N SER A 919 -57.88 56.53 35.49
CA SER A 919 -59.25 56.69 34.97
C SER A 919 -59.95 57.91 35.60
N SER A 920 -60.22 58.94 34.80
CA SER A 920 -60.89 60.17 35.27
C SER A 920 -62.40 60.04 35.45
N THR A 921 -62.96 58.91 35.02
CA THR A 921 -64.36 58.48 35.12
C THR A 921 -64.42 57.05 35.65
N LEU A 922 -65.60 56.60 36.10
CA LEU A 922 -65.83 55.20 36.47
C LEU A 922 -67.09 54.63 35.79
N ALA A 923 -67.13 53.31 35.63
CA ALA A 923 -68.21 52.58 34.95
C ALA A 923 -69.36 52.19 35.89
N SER A 924 -69.06 51.70 37.09
CA SER A 924 -70.08 51.21 38.03
C SER A 924 -69.66 51.29 39.49
N ALA A 925 -70.64 51.13 40.37
CA ALA A 925 -70.44 50.90 41.79
C ALA A 925 -71.50 49.92 42.33
N THR A 926 -71.15 49.25 43.42
CA THR A 926 -72.04 48.33 44.13
C THR A 926 -72.03 48.71 45.61
N VAL A 927 -73.22 48.93 46.18
CA VAL A 927 -73.40 49.16 47.61
C VAL A 927 -74.29 48.08 48.18
N SER A 928 -73.80 47.32 49.16
CA SER A 928 -74.42 46.06 49.60
C SER A 928 -74.53 45.97 51.10
N ILE A 929 -75.68 45.51 51.61
CA ILE A 929 -75.83 45.13 53.02
C ILE A 929 -75.25 43.72 53.20
N THR A 930 -74.00 43.65 53.66
CA THR A 930 -73.22 42.39 53.76
C THR A 930 -73.22 41.76 55.14
N GLY A 931 -73.79 42.42 56.14
CA GLY A 931 -73.91 41.91 57.51
C GLY A 931 -75.25 42.28 58.11
N ASN A 932 -75.92 41.30 58.73
CA ASN A 932 -77.25 41.40 59.33
C ASN A 932 -78.33 41.96 58.39
N PHE A 933 -78.31 41.58 57.11
CA PHE A 933 -79.31 42.02 56.13
C PHE A 933 -80.68 41.36 56.36
N HIS A 934 -81.73 42.17 56.34
CA HIS A 934 -83.13 41.76 56.46
C HIS A 934 -83.87 41.91 55.11
N ALA A 935 -84.05 40.79 54.42
CA ALA A 935 -84.64 40.76 53.08
C ALA A 935 -86.11 41.21 53.07
N GLY A 936 -86.42 42.20 52.23
CA GLY A 936 -87.75 42.82 52.14
C GLY A 936 -88.04 43.90 53.19
N GLU A 937 -87.19 44.07 54.21
CA GLU A 937 -87.32 45.09 55.27
C GLU A 937 -86.27 46.20 55.07
N ASP A 938 -85.00 45.83 54.89
CA ASP A 938 -83.90 46.74 54.60
C ASP A 938 -83.96 47.28 53.15
N ILE A 939 -83.78 48.59 52.99
CA ILE A 939 -83.74 49.27 51.69
C ILE A 939 -82.53 50.21 51.61
N LEU A 940 -81.65 49.97 50.63
CA LEU A 940 -80.69 50.97 50.15
C LEU A 940 -81.29 51.73 48.95
N ALA A 941 -81.14 53.04 48.94
CA ALA A 941 -81.68 53.90 47.88
C ALA A 941 -80.67 54.96 47.41
N PHE A 942 -80.70 55.25 46.11
CA PHE A 942 -80.11 56.43 45.50
C PHE A 942 -81.02 56.90 44.36
N SER A 943 -81.19 58.21 44.20
CA SER A 943 -81.93 58.80 43.09
C SER A 943 -81.16 59.96 42.46
N ASN A 944 -80.96 59.90 41.14
CA ASN A 944 -80.26 60.95 40.41
C ASN A 944 -81.19 62.14 40.12
N GLY A 945 -81.43 62.95 41.15
CA GLY A 945 -82.20 64.20 41.04
C GLY A 945 -81.42 65.38 40.45
N ASN A 946 -80.14 65.22 40.13
CA ASN A 946 -79.28 66.28 39.60
C ASN A 946 -78.12 65.69 38.78
N SER A 947 -78.29 65.66 37.46
CA SER A 947 -77.31 65.09 36.53
C SER A 947 -76.02 65.91 36.38
N SER A 948 -75.98 67.17 36.83
CA SER A 948 -74.71 67.90 36.93
C SER A 948 -73.87 67.39 38.11
N LEU A 949 -74.52 67.14 39.26
CA LEU A 949 -73.86 66.69 40.49
C LEU A 949 -73.53 65.18 40.49
N TYR A 950 -74.38 64.35 39.87
CA TYR A 950 -74.25 62.89 39.87
C TYR A 950 -73.99 62.29 38.48
N GLY A 951 -73.77 63.11 37.45
CA GLY A 951 -73.56 62.64 36.08
C GLY A 951 -74.77 61.87 35.54
N ASN A 952 -74.50 60.84 34.73
CA ASN A 952 -75.53 59.94 34.19
C ASN A 952 -75.74 58.66 35.04
N ILE A 953 -75.35 58.68 36.32
CA ILE A 953 -75.43 57.49 37.19
C ILE A 953 -76.90 57.11 37.41
N VAL A 954 -77.23 55.84 37.17
CA VAL A 954 -78.54 55.23 37.46
C VAL A 954 -78.33 54.10 38.48
N ALA A 955 -79.29 53.89 39.38
CA ALA A 955 -79.21 52.85 40.39
C ALA A 955 -80.43 51.92 40.37
N SER A 956 -80.24 50.67 40.81
CA SER A 956 -81.27 49.64 40.97
C SER A 956 -81.01 48.83 42.22
N TYR A 957 -82.02 48.65 43.07
CA TYR A 957 -81.92 47.91 44.33
C TYR A 957 -82.60 46.54 44.22
N ASN A 958 -81.93 45.50 44.74
CA ASN A 958 -82.49 44.16 44.88
C ASN A 958 -82.81 43.89 46.37
N ASN A 959 -84.11 43.96 46.70
CA ASN A 959 -84.63 43.74 48.05
C ASN A 959 -84.51 42.28 48.54
N GLY A 960 -84.18 41.32 47.67
CA GLY A 960 -83.88 39.94 48.04
C GLY A 960 -82.40 39.67 48.36
N THR A 961 -81.48 40.56 47.97
CA THR A 961 -80.03 40.37 48.17
C THR A 961 -79.34 41.53 48.89
N GLY A 962 -80.03 42.64 49.13
CA GLY A 962 -79.47 43.81 49.84
C GLY A 962 -78.50 44.63 49.00
N VAL A 963 -78.55 44.50 47.67
CA VAL A 963 -77.56 45.09 46.74
C VAL A 963 -78.19 46.24 45.95
N LEU A 964 -77.59 47.42 46.07
CA LEU A 964 -77.80 48.59 45.21
C LEU A 964 -76.69 48.62 44.15
N THR A 965 -77.04 48.25 42.92
CA THR A 965 -76.14 48.35 41.77
C THR A 965 -76.29 49.72 41.13
N MET A 966 -75.20 50.43 40.91
CA MET A 966 -75.14 51.78 40.34
C MET A 966 -74.27 51.74 39.07
N THR A 967 -74.71 52.36 37.97
CA THR A 967 -74.00 52.32 36.68
C THR A 967 -73.98 53.67 35.96
N SER A 968 -72.85 53.99 35.33
CA SER A 968 -72.69 55.09 34.37
C SER A 968 -72.66 54.50 32.96
N SER A 969 -73.65 54.84 32.13
CA SER A 969 -73.66 54.38 30.74
C SER A 969 -72.45 54.93 29.99
N GLY A 970 -71.67 54.05 29.37
CA GLY A 970 -70.43 54.39 28.68
C GLY A 970 -69.28 54.85 29.58
N ALA A 971 -69.34 54.63 30.90
CA ALA A 971 -68.31 55.03 31.87
C ALA A 971 -67.94 56.52 31.78
N THR A 972 -68.96 57.39 31.69
CA THR A 972 -68.80 58.83 31.44
C THR A 972 -68.93 59.71 32.68
N ALA A 973 -69.40 59.17 33.81
CA ALA A 973 -69.48 59.92 35.07
C ALA A 973 -68.10 60.03 35.74
N THR A 974 -67.73 61.26 36.10
CA THR A 974 -66.43 61.60 36.69
C THR A 974 -66.26 61.08 38.12
N LEU A 975 -65.02 60.96 38.60
CA LEU A 975 -64.70 60.61 40.00
C LEU A 975 -65.47 61.48 41.02
N ALA A 976 -65.58 62.79 40.76
CA ALA A 976 -66.31 63.71 41.62
C ALA A 976 -67.83 63.42 41.67
N GLN A 977 -68.42 63.02 40.54
CA GLN A 977 -69.84 62.66 40.44
C GLN A 977 -70.13 61.31 41.09
N TRP A 978 -69.23 60.33 40.96
CA TRP A 978 -69.31 59.06 41.68
C TRP A 978 -69.19 59.23 43.20
N GLN A 979 -68.22 60.05 43.66
CA GLN A 979 -68.08 60.40 45.07
C GLN A 979 -69.33 61.09 45.61
N ALA A 980 -69.93 62.01 44.84
CA ALA A 980 -71.18 62.66 45.23
C ALA A 980 -72.36 61.68 45.29
N ALA A 981 -72.49 60.78 44.30
CA ALA A 981 -73.59 59.81 44.22
C ALA A 981 -73.54 58.78 45.35
N LEU A 982 -72.36 58.25 45.68
CA LEU A 982 -72.19 57.27 46.76
C LEU A 982 -72.42 57.89 48.14
N ARG A 983 -72.02 59.15 48.34
CA ARG A 983 -72.38 59.93 49.55
C ARG A 983 -73.88 60.17 49.72
N ALA A 984 -74.64 60.13 48.62
CA ALA A 984 -76.08 60.31 48.60
C ALA A 984 -76.87 58.99 48.71
N VAL A 985 -76.20 57.84 48.87
CA VAL A 985 -76.87 56.57 49.16
C VAL A 985 -77.44 56.60 50.58
N THR A 986 -78.74 56.35 50.69
CA THR A 986 -79.46 56.27 51.98
C THR A 986 -79.87 54.84 52.30
N TYR A 987 -80.04 54.58 53.60
CA TYR A 987 -80.64 53.37 54.15
C TYR A 987 -81.97 53.72 54.84
N THR A 988 -82.96 52.85 54.71
CA THR A 988 -84.13 52.81 55.58
C THR A 988 -84.57 51.37 55.83
N ASP A 989 -85.30 51.15 56.91
CA ASP A 989 -86.02 49.92 57.21
C ASP A 989 -87.53 50.18 57.07
N SER A 990 -88.30 49.21 56.55
CA SER A 990 -89.76 49.26 56.41
C SER A 990 -90.53 48.35 57.37
N ALA A 991 -89.87 47.62 58.26
CA ALA A 991 -90.53 46.89 59.34
C ALA A 991 -91.10 47.86 60.40
N VAL A 992 -92.22 47.47 61.01
CA VAL A 992 -92.83 48.21 62.12
C VAL A 992 -91.96 48.14 63.38
N THR A 993 -91.34 46.97 63.63
CA THR A 993 -90.37 46.76 64.72
C THR A 993 -89.06 46.22 64.14
N PRO A 994 -88.18 47.09 63.57
CA PRO A 994 -86.93 46.68 62.95
C PRO A 994 -86.01 45.86 63.84
N ASN A 995 -85.30 44.90 63.25
CA ASN A 995 -84.24 44.19 63.97
C ASN A 995 -83.10 45.16 64.32
N THR A 996 -82.70 45.24 65.58
CA THR A 996 -81.71 46.21 66.07
C THR A 996 -80.25 45.81 65.87
N ALA A 997 -79.98 44.66 65.24
CA ALA A 997 -78.63 44.25 64.88
C ALA A 997 -77.98 45.26 63.90
N THR A 998 -76.75 45.67 64.21
CA THR A 998 -76.00 46.63 63.39
C THR A 998 -75.77 46.06 61.99
N ARG A 999 -76.23 46.79 60.97
CA ARG A 999 -76.02 46.44 59.57
C ARG A 999 -74.57 46.75 59.17
N THR A 1000 -73.97 45.92 58.32
CA THR A 1000 -72.69 46.23 57.67
C THR A 1000 -72.96 46.58 56.22
N ILE A 1001 -72.68 47.82 55.82
CA ILE A 1001 -72.86 48.29 54.44
C ILE A 1001 -71.49 48.37 53.76
N SER A 1002 -71.33 47.66 52.64
CA SER A 1002 -70.08 47.55 51.89
C SER A 1002 -70.17 48.27 50.55
N PHE A 1003 -69.06 48.86 50.12
CA PHE A 1003 -68.92 49.65 48.90
C PHE A 1003 -67.77 49.12 48.05
N GLN A 1004 -67.98 49.05 46.73
CA GLN A 1004 -66.96 48.79 45.72
C GLN A 1004 -67.28 49.63 44.47
N VAL A 1005 -66.27 50.15 43.77
CA VAL A 1005 -66.42 50.82 42.47
C VAL A 1005 -65.56 50.13 41.40
N ASN A 1006 -65.84 50.38 40.12
CA ASN A 1006 -65.12 49.80 38.99
C ASN A 1006 -65.00 50.83 37.86
N ASP A 1007 -63.80 51.01 37.29
CA ASP A 1007 -63.54 52.02 36.25
C ASP A 1007 -63.99 51.61 34.83
N GLY A 1008 -64.25 50.31 34.63
CA GLY A 1008 -64.45 49.66 33.33
C GLY A 1008 -63.38 48.60 33.03
N SER A 1009 -62.26 48.63 33.76
CA SER A 1009 -61.13 47.70 33.64
C SER A 1009 -60.95 46.86 34.91
N ALA A 1010 -60.98 47.50 36.08
CA ALA A 1010 -60.71 46.91 37.39
C ALA A 1010 -61.63 47.46 38.49
N SER A 1011 -61.83 46.65 39.53
CA SER A 1011 -62.61 47.03 40.72
C SER A 1011 -61.72 47.47 41.87
N SER A 1012 -62.20 48.39 42.70
CA SER A 1012 -61.59 48.71 43.98
C SER A 1012 -61.61 47.51 44.94
N THR A 1013 -60.81 47.58 45.99
CA THR A 1013 -61.08 46.78 47.19
C THR A 1013 -62.45 47.15 47.77
N THR A 1014 -63.09 46.20 48.44
CA THR A 1014 -64.37 46.42 49.13
C THR A 1014 -64.11 47.06 50.49
N VAL A 1015 -64.72 48.21 50.76
CA VAL A 1015 -64.67 48.91 52.06
C VAL A 1015 -66.03 48.91 52.72
N SER A 1016 -66.11 48.83 54.05
CA SER A 1016 -67.37 48.64 54.77
C SER A 1016 -67.54 49.62 55.92
N ARG A 1017 -68.78 50.05 56.16
CA ARG A 1017 -69.19 50.95 57.25
C ARG A 1017 -70.35 50.33 58.03
N ALA A 1018 -70.39 50.57 59.33
CA ALA A 1018 -71.46 50.09 60.19
C ALA A 1018 -72.66 51.06 60.19
N LEU A 1019 -73.87 50.51 60.35
CA LEU A 1019 -75.10 51.27 60.52
C LEU A 1019 -75.95 50.67 61.66
N THR A 1020 -76.16 51.43 62.72
CA THR A 1020 -76.93 50.98 63.90
C THR A 1020 -78.42 51.22 63.69
N VAL A 1021 -79.26 50.21 63.94
CA VAL A 1021 -80.71 50.29 63.81
C VAL A 1021 -81.35 50.38 65.18
N THR A 1022 -82.19 51.41 65.38
CA THR A 1022 -82.97 51.62 66.61
C THR A 1022 -84.46 51.47 66.29
N ALA A 1023 -85.08 50.41 66.80
CA ALA A 1023 -86.54 50.28 66.80
C ALA A 1023 -87.17 51.30 67.76
N VAL A 1024 -88.42 51.69 67.49
CA VAL A 1024 -89.19 52.63 68.31
C VAL A 1024 -90.54 52.00 68.62
N ASP A 1025 -90.88 52.01 69.92
CA ASP A 1025 -92.15 51.60 70.51
C ASP A 1025 -93.30 52.37 69.83
N GLN A 1026 -94.28 51.67 69.26
CA GLN A 1026 -95.36 52.31 68.50
C GLN A 1026 -96.45 52.83 69.44
N THR A 1027 -96.59 54.15 69.57
CA THR A 1027 -97.52 54.78 70.52
C THR A 1027 -98.97 54.26 70.32
N PRO A 1028 -99.64 53.74 71.38
CA PRO A 1028 -101.04 53.32 71.30
C PRO A 1028 -101.99 54.45 70.87
N VAL A 1029 -102.79 54.18 69.84
CA VAL A 1029 -103.78 55.11 69.28
C VAL A 1029 -105.18 54.76 69.79
N ALA A 1030 -105.94 55.77 70.22
CA ALA A 1030 -107.34 55.65 70.60
C ALA A 1030 -108.20 56.69 69.84
N THR A 1031 -109.27 56.22 69.20
CA THR A 1031 -110.15 57.01 68.33
C THR A 1031 -111.61 56.79 68.70
N GLY A 1032 -112.26 57.82 69.25
CA GLY A 1032 -113.71 57.82 69.53
C GLY A 1032 -114.54 57.98 68.23
N SER A 1033 -115.80 57.54 68.27
CA SER A 1033 -116.73 57.71 67.15
C SER A 1033 -117.29 59.13 67.02
N GLY A 1034 -117.25 59.90 68.12
CA GLY A 1034 -117.72 61.28 68.18
C GLY A 1034 -119.23 61.41 68.37
N GLY A 1035 -119.66 62.50 69.01
CA GLY A 1035 -121.07 62.76 69.34
C GLY A 1035 -121.26 63.13 70.80
N SER A 1036 -122.42 62.78 71.37
CA SER A 1036 -122.72 63.01 72.79
C SER A 1036 -123.72 61.98 73.28
N ALA A 1037 -123.38 61.25 74.36
CA ALA A 1037 -124.31 60.34 75.01
C ALA A 1037 -125.39 61.13 75.78
N ALA A 1038 -126.65 60.89 75.46
CA ALA A 1038 -127.77 61.52 76.15
C ALA A 1038 -128.01 60.86 77.51
N PHE A 1039 -127.65 61.55 78.58
CA PHE A 1039 -127.91 61.13 79.96
C PHE A 1039 -129.08 61.92 80.56
N ALA A 1040 -129.95 61.22 81.30
CA ALA A 1040 -131.06 61.82 82.04
C ALA A 1040 -130.92 61.47 83.53
N ALA A 1041 -130.92 62.49 84.39
CA ALA A 1041 -130.91 62.29 85.84
C ALA A 1041 -132.25 61.74 86.33
N GLY A 1042 -132.21 60.77 87.24
CA GLY A 1042 -133.38 60.20 87.91
C GLY A 1042 -133.94 61.16 88.96
N ASP A 1043 -135.24 61.46 88.88
CA ASP A 1043 -135.92 62.23 89.91
C ASP A 1043 -135.94 61.45 91.24
N ASN A 1044 -135.35 62.03 92.29
CA ASN A 1044 -135.14 61.43 93.62
C ASN A 1044 -134.62 59.97 93.63
N THR A 1045 -133.92 59.54 92.57
CA THR A 1045 -133.50 58.14 92.36
C THR A 1045 -132.12 58.05 91.73
N VAL A 1046 -131.39 56.95 92.00
CA VAL A 1046 -130.08 56.71 91.37
C VAL A 1046 -130.28 56.51 89.87
N SER A 1047 -129.53 57.27 89.08
CA SER A 1047 -129.70 57.33 87.62
C SER A 1047 -129.04 56.13 86.92
N THR A 1048 -129.64 55.64 85.83
CA THR A 1048 -129.05 54.57 85.02
C THR A 1048 -127.84 55.09 84.24
N PRO A 1049 -126.64 54.47 84.35
CA PRO A 1049 -125.49 54.84 83.52
C PRO A 1049 -125.74 54.61 82.04
N VAL A 1050 -125.19 55.49 81.19
CA VAL A 1050 -125.21 55.36 79.73
C VAL A 1050 -123.79 55.11 79.20
N VAL A 1051 -123.66 54.40 78.09
CA VAL A 1051 -122.37 54.23 77.41
C VAL A 1051 -121.98 55.57 76.76
N VAL A 1052 -120.79 56.08 77.08
CA VAL A 1052 -120.33 57.42 76.66
C VAL A 1052 -119.95 57.46 75.18
N ASP A 1053 -119.24 56.43 74.71
CA ASP A 1053 -118.94 56.16 73.31
C ASP A 1053 -118.92 54.64 73.11
N SER A 1054 -119.75 54.12 72.21
CA SER A 1054 -119.83 52.68 71.91
C SER A 1054 -119.10 52.29 70.62
N GLY A 1055 -118.49 53.26 69.93
CA GLY A 1055 -117.72 53.08 68.71
C GLY A 1055 -116.24 53.43 68.87
N ILE A 1056 -115.76 53.62 70.10
CA ILE A 1056 -114.34 53.83 70.37
C ILE A 1056 -113.50 52.64 69.91
N THR A 1057 -112.52 52.93 69.07
CA THR A 1057 -111.52 51.99 68.57
C THR A 1057 -110.17 52.28 69.20
N VAL A 1058 -109.40 51.22 69.46
CA VAL A 1058 -108.03 51.31 69.94
C VAL A 1058 -107.13 50.39 69.10
N SER A 1059 -105.94 50.86 68.79
CA SER A 1059 -104.97 50.15 67.95
C SER A 1059 -103.56 50.53 68.34
N ASP A 1060 -102.67 49.56 68.26
CA ASP A 1060 -101.24 49.67 68.50
C ASP A 1060 -100.57 48.82 67.39
N LEU A 1061 -99.44 49.28 66.88
CA LEU A 1061 -98.82 48.76 65.67
C LEU A 1061 -97.82 47.63 65.94
N ASP A 1062 -97.22 47.57 67.13
CA ASP A 1062 -96.29 46.50 67.52
C ASP A 1062 -96.82 45.59 68.65
N ASN A 1063 -97.81 46.05 69.42
CA ASN A 1063 -98.41 45.29 70.52
C ASN A 1063 -99.91 45.05 70.33
N SER A 1064 -100.31 43.77 70.35
CA SER A 1064 -101.73 43.37 70.23
C SER A 1064 -102.55 43.53 71.52
N THR A 1065 -101.96 44.06 72.60
CA THR A 1065 -102.60 44.15 73.94
C THR A 1065 -102.29 45.47 74.65
N LEU A 1066 -103.33 46.14 75.16
CA LEU A 1066 -103.21 47.40 75.88
C LEU A 1066 -103.39 47.20 77.40
N ALA A 1067 -102.41 47.64 78.19
CA ALA A 1067 -102.35 47.33 79.62
C ALA A 1067 -103.31 48.16 80.50
N SER A 1068 -103.69 49.36 80.08
CA SER A 1068 -104.66 50.22 80.80
C SER A 1068 -105.23 51.30 79.88
N ALA A 1069 -106.37 51.87 80.27
CA ALA A 1069 -106.93 53.07 79.65
C ALA A 1069 -107.48 54.00 80.74
N THR A 1070 -107.30 55.32 80.60
CA THR A 1070 -107.83 56.32 81.52
C THR A 1070 -108.98 57.08 80.86
N VAL A 1071 -110.19 56.91 81.39
CA VAL A 1071 -111.37 57.68 81.00
C VAL A 1071 -111.70 58.66 82.12
N SER A 1072 -111.96 59.92 81.79
CA SER A 1072 -112.32 60.96 82.75
C SER A 1072 -113.32 61.95 82.16
N ILE A 1073 -114.12 62.58 83.02
CA ILE A 1073 -115.00 63.69 82.65
C ILE A 1073 -114.17 64.97 82.81
N THR A 1074 -113.78 65.58 81.70
CA THR A 1074 -112.78 66.67 81.66
C THR A 1074 -113.37 68.08 81.80
N GLY A 1075 -114.68 68.20 81.94
CA GLY A 1075 -115.37 69.47 82.19
C GLY A 1075 -116.82 69.26 82.64
N ASN A 1076 -117.35 70.21 83.42
CA ASN A 1076 -118.68 70.14 84.06
C ASN A 1076 -118.90 68.90 84.97
N PHE A 1077 -117.83 68.50 85.68
CA PHE A 1077 -117.83 67.47 86.73
C PHE A 1077 -117.80 68.12 88.11
#